data_AF-A0A0S9F8B6-F1
#
_entry.id   AF-A0A0S9F8B6-F1
#
_cell.length_a   1.000
_cell.length_b   1.000
_cell.length_c   1.000
_cell.angle_alpha   90.00
_cell.angle_beta   90.00
_cell.angle_gamma   90.00
#
_symmetry.space_group_name_H-M   'P 1'
#
loop_
_entity.id
_entity.type
_entity.pdbx_description
1 polymer ?
#
loop_
_entity_poly.entity_id
_entity_poly.type
_entity_poly.pdbx_seq_one_letter_code
_entity_poly.pdbx_strand_id
1 'polypeptide(L)'
;MSQQVWAAQALESFDAVVQATPGFRSRTGQRRMAEQVAHTFSSATLGKVDSEDGDAAAPTRAIAVIQAGTGVGKSLAYCAPAIALALSRGTRVLISTATVALQEQLVNKDLPALAALMPQPFKFALAKGRGRYVCKLKLDRLAGTGEAEDESDDDDLFAEEEAAARAKRPRQETEARIQFYGAMAQTLAKGAWDGDRDSLETPPEPEVWSPVAAEGASCTGKHCPAFSQCTYYDKRKELVGAQVIVANHDLLLSSLGARVLPELDNCLLVLDEAHHLPATALQQFACSMDMSRLTWIDRLSSRGLRIGALLEVEEIADIPRHAAQLRQTLQDLARIVMDVYGAALKSQKDTWGPARVRVPRGELPEPLIPPLGLLAASADGFLEALRAISKALRAEMRDKPEEAKRLSTLYAQIGMLAPRLEELHATAQLLLQDAPPGADRSFVPAAKWFTLEVDGDFIVVKGHASPILPGTTLRNHLWNAVRGAVLTSATLNSCGNFDFFLREAGLHGDETTTTLEVPSPFNYAAQGTLIAAETRADPKNAAQFTAEMVDALLHDIARVEYGALVLFTSREQMRQAVDALPTAMRSVVLVQNALPRTQLLKRHRERVENGEPSVIFGMQSFGEGLDLPGRLCESVFITKLPFAPPDDPVGEARAEWLRAVGRDPFSELVVPATAIRLAQWVGRAIRTEDDQAHVYCYDKRLMRTSYGQRLLKGLPPFALQQRAPL
;
A
#
# COMPACT_ATOMS: atom_id res chain seq x y z
N MET A 1 4.73 -33.95 17.07
CA MET A 1 3.43 -33.79 17.76
C MET A 1 2.34 -33.91 16.72
N SER A 2 1.16 -34.44 17.06
CA SER A 2 0.03 -34.49 16.10
C SER A 2 -0.62 -33.11 15.94
N GLN A 3 -1.31 -32.89 14.82
CA GLN A 3 -2.02 -31.64 14.52
C GLN A 3 -2.98 -31.23 15.65
N GLN A 4 -3.69 -32.19 16.23
CA GLN A 4 -4.64 -31.96 17.32
C GLN A 4 -3.97 -31.45 18.60
N VAL A 5 -2.77 -31.97 18.93
CA VAL A 5 -2.04 -31.53 20.12
C VAL A 5 -1.53 -30.11 19.95
N TRP A 6 -1.02 -29.77 18.77
CA TRP A 6 -0.62 -28.39 18.44
C TRP A 6 -1.80 -27.41 18.55
N ALA A 7 -2.94 -27.75 17.96
CA ALA A 7 -4.13 -26.90 18.02
C ALA A 7 -4.62 -26.69 19.47
N ALA A 8 -4.65 -27.75 20.28
CA ALA A 8 -5.06 -27.69 21.68
C ALA A 8 -4.13 -26.80 22.52
N GLN A 9 -2.81 -26.96 22.37
CA GLN A 9 -1.82 -26.15 23.10
C GLN A 9 -1.88 -24.67 22.71
N ALA A 10 -2.11 -24.39 21.42
CA ALA A 10 -2.28 -23.03 20.93
C ALA A 10 -3.51 -22.34 21.54
N LEU A 11 -4.61 -23.09 21.63
CA LEU A 11 -5.86 -22.61 22.21
C LEU A 11 -5.75 -22.43 23.73
N GLU A 12 -5.07 -23.34 24.42
CA GLU A 12 -4.79 -23.22 25.86
C GLU A 12 -3.96 -21.95 26.15
N SER A 13 -2.99 -21.63 25.31
CA SER A 13 -2.21 -20.40 25.42
C SER A 13 -3.09 -19.16 25.23
N PHE A 14 -4.04 -19.20 24.31
CA PHE A 14 -5.04 -18.13 24.14
C PHE A 14 -5.93 -18.00 25.38
N ASP A 15 -6.48 -19.11 25.90
CA ASP A 15 -7.34 -19.11 27.09
C ASP A 15 -6.60 -18.58 28.32
N ALA A 16 -5.32 -18.93 28.49
CA ALA A 16 -4.47 -18.41 29.58
C ALA A 16 -4.28 -16.89 29.50
N VAL A 17 -4.00 -16.34 28.31
CA VAL A 17 -3.85 -14.90 28.11
C VAL A 17 -5.17 -14.17 28.38
N VAL A 18 -6.30 -14.73 27.91
CA VAL A 18 -7.64 -14.20 28.15
C VAL A 18 -7.95 -14.13 29.65
N GLN A 19 -7.63 -15.19 30.40
CA GLN A 19 -7.83 -15.23 31.85
C GLN A 19 -6.92 -14.26 32.62
N ALA A 20 -5.68 -14.07 32.14
CA ALA A 20 -4.70 -13.19 32.77
C ALA A 20 -4.93 -11.70 32.48
N THR A 21 -5.77 -11.35 31.48
CA THR A 21 -6.00 -9.96 31.09
C THR A 21 -7.00 -9.28 32.04
N PRO A 22 -6.61 -8.24 32.81
CA PRO A 22 -7.51 -7.57 33.76
C PRO A 22 -8.68 -6.88 33.06
N GLY A 23 -9.91 -7.06 33.57
CA GLY A 23 -11.12 -6.45 33.00
C GLY A 23 -11.58 -7.05 31.66
N PHE A 24 -10.98 -8.15 31.23
CA PHE A 24 -11.28 -8.78 29.96
C PHE A 24 -12.59 -9.58 30.00
N ARG A 25 -13.46 -9.35 29.02
CA ARG A 25 -14.69 -10.12 28.82
C ARG A 25 -14.47 -11.14 27.72
N SER A 26 -14.50 -12.43 28.07
CA SER A 26 -14.43 -13.51 27.07
C SER A 26 -15.63 -13.42 26.13
N ARG A 27 -15.37 -13.46 24.81
CA ARG A 27 -16.40 -13.39 23.76
C ARG A 27 -16.38 -14.69 22.96
N THR A 28 -17.55 -15.31 22.79
CA THR A 28 -17.69 -16.55 22.01
C THR A 28 -17.12 -16.40 20.60
N GLY A 29 -17.36 -15.26 19.95
CA GLY A 29 -16.82 -14.99 18.62
C GLY A 29 -15.29 -14.97 18.58
N GLN A 30 -14.66 -14.39 19.60
CA GLN A 30 -13.20 -14.31 19.69
C GLN A 30 -12.57 -15.70 19.86
N ARG A 31 -13.15 -16.53 20.73
CA ARG A 31 -12.70 -17.92 20.91
C ARG A 31 -12.85 -18.74 19.63
N ARG A 32 -13.99 -18.62 18.91
CA ARG A 32 -14.20 -19.28 17.61
C ARG A 32 -13.16 -18.87 16.57
N MET A 33 -12.78 -17.59 16.54
CA MET A 33 -11.69 -17.12 15.68
C MET A 33 -10.35 -17.77 16.07
N ALA A 34 -10.02 -17.78 17.36
CA ALA A 34 -8.78 -18.40 17.85
C ALA A 34 -8.72 -19.92 17.56
N GLU A 35 -9.83 -20.63 17.73
CA GLU A 35 -9.98 -22.05 17.37
C GLU A 35 -9.70 -22.30 15.89
N GLN A 36 -10.29 -21.48 15.01
CA GLN A 36 -10.06 -21.58 13.56
C GLN A 36 -8.60 -21.29 13.20
N VAL A 37 -7.99 -20.27 13.80
CA VAL A 37 -6.57 -19.93 13.58
C VAL A 37 -5.67 -21.07 14.01
N ALA A 38 -5.89 -21.61 15.22
CA ALA A 38 -5.14 -22.74 15.75
C ALA A 38 -5.26 -23.97 14.85
N HIS A 39 -6.48 -24.30 14.41
CA HIS A 39 -6.72 -25.42 13.52
C HIS A 39 -6.00 -25.25 12.18
N THR A 40 -6.21 -24.12 11.49
CA THR A 40 -5.59 -23.84 10.19
C THR A 40 -4.06 -23.93 10.26
N PHE A 41 -3.43 -23.28 11.23
CA PHE A 41 -1.97 -23.31 11.34
C PHE A 41 -1.42 -24.66 11.80
N SER A 42 -2.16 -25.42 12.60
CA SER A 42 -1.75 -26.78 13.00
C SER A 42 -1.73 -27.78 11.83
N SER A 43 -2.59 -27.57 10.83
CA SER A 43 -2.74 -28.45 9.66
C SER A 43 -1.68 -28.23 8.57
N ALA A 44 -1.03 -27.06 8.56
CA ALA A 44 -0.04 -26.72 7.54
C ALA A 44 1.32 -27.40 7.78
N THR A 45 1.91 -27.98 6.73
CA THR A 45 3.29 -28.49 6.73
C THR A 45 4.25 -27.33 6.45
N LEU A 46 5.17 -27.05 7.38
CA LEU A 46 6.14 -25.94 7.28
C LEU A 46 7.56 -26.46 7.09
N GLY A 47 8.39 -25.68 6.40
CA GLY A 47 9.81 -25.96 6.20
C GLY A 47 10.09 -27.00 5.12
N LYS A 48 11.33 -27.48 5.08
CA LYS A 48 11.75 -28.54 4.14
C LYS A 48 11.11 -29.86 4.55
N VAL A 49 10.52 -30.54 3.58
CA VAL A 49 10.03 -31.91 3.75
C VAL A 49 11.20 -32.82 3.38
N ASP A 50 11.74 -33.56 4.34
CA ASP A 50 12.82 -34.52 4.07
C ASP A 50 12.25 -35.67 3.22
N SER A 51 12.66 -35.71 1.96
CA SER A 51 12.33 -36.77 1.00
C SER A 51 13.46 -37.79 0.96
N GLU A 52 13.75 -38.46 2.08
CA GLU A 52 14.71 -39.57 2.08
C GLU A 52 14.10 -40.86 1.53
N ASP A 53 12.78 -41.00 1.60
CA ASP A 53 12.02 -42.08 0.96
C ASP A 53 11.16 -41.47 -0.15
N GLY A 54 11.28 -41.97 -1.39
CA GLY A 54 10.69 -41.41 -2.62
C GLY A 54 9.16 -41.37 -2.71
N ASP A 55 8.46 -41.33 -1.58
CA ASP A 55 7.01 -41.34 -1.40
C ASP A 55 6.51 -40.23 -0.43
N ALA A 56 7.33 -39.19 -0.19
CA ALA A 56 6.93 -38.08 0.68
C ALA A 56 5.71 -37.34 0.12
N ALA A 57 4.57 -37.44 0.82
CA ALA A 57 3.34 -36.73 0.47
C ALA A 57 3.60 -35.22 0.30
N ALA A 58 2.95 -34.63 -0.71
CA ALA A 58 3.08 -33.20 -0.98
C ALA A 58 2.76 -32.36 0.28
N PRO A 59 3.53 -31.29 0.56
CA PRO A 59 3.33 -30.48 1.76
C PRO A 59 1.91 -29.92 1.79
N THR A 60 1.22 -30.13 2.92
CA THR A 60 -0.16 -29.68 3.10
C THR A 60 -0.20 -28.17 3.32
N ARG A 61 -0.93 -27.46 2.47
CA ARG A 61 -1.25 -26.04 2.66
C ARG A 61 -2.58 -25.90 3.40
N ALA A 62 -2.69 -24.89 4.25
CA ALA A 62 -3.94 -24.56 4.95
C ALA A 62 -4.14 -23.04 5.04
N ILE A 63 -5.28 -22.56 4.56
CA ILE A 63 -5.63 -21.13 4.52
C ILE A 63 -6.99 -20.92 5.17
N ALA A 64 -7.12 -19.87 5.99
CA ALA A 64 -8.41 -19.43 6.52
C ALA A 64 -8.67 -17.96 6.19
N VAL A 65 -9.88 -17.68 5.73
CA VAL A 65 -10.40 -16.34 5.51
C VAL A 65 -11.47 -16.06 6.57
N ILE A 66 -11.15 -15.20 7.53
CA ILE A 66 -11.97 -14.96 8.71
C ILE A 66 -12.47 -13.51 8.71
N GLN A 67 -13.76 -13.31 8.46
CA GLN A 67 -14.39 -12.03 8.78
C GLN A 67 -14.64 -11.98 10.28
N ALA A 68 -14.07 -10.97 10.95
CA ALA A 68 -14.31 -10.76 12.36
C ALA A 68 -14.79 -9.33 12.60
N GLY A 69 -16.04 -9.18 13.05
CA GLY A 69 -16.66 -7.88 13.28
C GLY A 69 -15.84 -6.98 14.20
N THR A 70 -16.03 -5.67 14.08
CA THR A 70 -15.42 -4.68 14.99
C THR A 70 -15.71 -5.05 16.45
N GLY A 71 -14.72 -4.91 17.33
CA GLY A 71 -14.88 -5.24 18.74
C GLY A 71 -14.69 -6.73 19.09
N VAL A 72 -14.55 -7.66 18.13
CA VAL A 72 -14.28 -9.07 18.46
C VAL A 72 -12.96 -9.27 19.21
N GLY A 73 -11.99 -8.36 19.05
CA GLY A 73 -10.64 -8.52 19.59
C GLY A 73 -9.75 -9.38 18.68
N LYS A 74 -9.75 -9.03 17.38
CA LYS A 74 -9.06 -9.75 16.30
C LYS A 74 -7.58 -9.99 16.58
N SER A 75 -6.84 -8.93 16.97
CA SER A 75 -5.40 -9.00 17.20
C SER A 75 -5.03 -10.11 18.17
N LEU A 76 -5.72 -10.19 19.32
CA LEU A 76 -5.49 -11.24 20.31
C LEU A 76 -5.82 -12.63 19.77
N ALA A 77 -6.96 -12.75 19.07
CA ALA A 77 -7.47 -14.02 18.57
C ALA A 77 -6.59 -14.66 17.50
N TYR A 78 -5.90 -13.86 16.67
CA TYR A 78 -4.91 -14.41 15.73
C TYR A 78 -3.50 -14.48 16.33
N CYS A 79 -3.05 -13.50 17.12
CA CYS A 79 -1.67 -13.47 17.62
C CYS A 79 -1.39 -14.61 18.59
N ALA A 80 -2.23 -14.80 19.62
CA ALA A 80 -1.95 -15.76 20.68
C ALA A 80 -1.78 -17.20 20.16
N PRO A 81 -2.73 -17.78 19.40
CA PRO A 81 -2.54 -19.13 18.86
C PRO A 81 -1.42 -19.20 17.81
N ALA A 82 -1.23 -18.17 16.96
CA ALA A 82 -0.17 -18.18 15.96
C ALA A 82 1.23 -18.20 16.60
N ILE A 83 1.44 -17.38 17.64
CA ILE A 83 2.71 -17.27 18.34
C ILE A 83 2.98 -18.55 19.12
N ALA A 84 2.00 -19.07 19.86
CA ALA A 84 2.13 -20.33 20.58
C ALA A 84 2.52 -21.49 19.64
N LEU A 85 1.87 -21.58 18.47
CA LEU A 85 2.22 -22.58 17.45
C LEU A 85 3.62 -22.36 16.90
N ALA A 86 3.99 -21.14 16.52
CA ALA A 86 5.31 -20.85 15.99
C ALA A 86 6.43 -21.22 16.99
N LEU A 87 6.25 -20.88 18.27
CA LEU A 87 7.18 -21.25 19.33
C LEU A 87 7.29 -22.78 19.48
N SER A 88 6.16 -23.48 19.55
CA SER A 88 6.14 -24.95 19.69
C SER A 88 6.77 -25.70 18.51
N ARG A 89 6.79 -25.06 17.33
CA ARG A 89 7.30 -25.63 16.08
C ARG A 89 8.69 -25.11 15.70
N GLY A 90 9.26 -24.19 16.48
CA GLY A 90 10.54 -23.54 16.15
C GLY A 90 10.48 -22.69 14.87
N THR A 91 9.30 -22.20 14.48
CA THR A 91 9.09 -21.36 13.30
C THR A 91 8.80 -19.91 13.70
N ARG A 92 8.43 -19.07 12.72
CA ARG A 92 8.14 -17.64 12.92
C ARG A 92 6.70 -17.32 12.53
N VAL A 93 6.20 -16.20 13.06
CA VAL A 93 4.95 -15.57 12.60
C VAL A 93 5.29 -14.29 11.84
N LEU A 94 4.74 -14.14 10.65
CA LEU A 94 4.77 -12.89 9.89
C LEU A 94 3.36 -12.32 9.88
N ILE A 95 3.18 -11.14 10.48
CA ILE A 95 1.92 -10.41 10.50
C ILE A 95 2.04 -9.25 9.52
N SER A 96 1.27 -9.24 8.46
CA SER A 96 1.20 -8.16 7.49
C SER A 96 -0.09 -7.36 7.70
N THR A 97 0.02 -6.03 7.83
CA THR A 97 -1.14 -5.14 7.97
C THR A 97 -1.21 -4.12 6.82
N ALA A 98 -2.34 -3.44 6.65
CA ALA A 98 -2.52 -2.52 5.54
C ALA A 98 -1.77 -1.17 5.66
N THR A 99 -1.56 -0.66 6.87
CA THR A 99 -1.00 0.70 7.06
C THR A 99 0.01 0.77 8.20
N VAL A 100 0.95 1.72 8.12
CA VAL A 100 1.97 1.94 9.17
C VAL A 100 1.34 2.17 10.54
N ALA A 101 0.24 2.92 10.62
CA ALA A 101 -0.47 3.16 11.88
C ALA A 101 -0.99 1.86 12.52
N LEU A 102 -1.49 0.91 11.73
CA LEU A 102 -1.92 -0.40 12.23
C LEU A 102 -0.74 -1.26 12.68
N GLN A 103 0.40 -1.18 11.98
CA GLN A 103 1.64 -1.84 12.41
C GLN A 103 2.09 -1.32 13.78
N GLU A 104 2.13 0.00 13.94
CA GLU A 104 2.54 0.66 15.18
C GLU A 104 1.58 0.34 16.32
N GLN A 105 0.27 0.29 16.07
CA GLN A 105 -0.70 -0.16 17.06
C GLN A 105 -0.38 -1.59 17.52
N LEU A 106 -0.08 -2.50 16.59
CA LEU A 106 0.23 -3.88 16.92
C LEU A 106 1.55 -3.99 17.72
N VAL A 107 2.59 -3.24 17.33
CA VAL A 107 3.94 -3.30 17.92
C VAL A 107 4.06 -2.53 19.23
N ASN A 108 3.35 -1.41 19.40
CA ASN A 108 3.46 -0.54 20.57
C ASN A 108 2.41 -0.85 21.65
N LYS A 109 1.35 -1.59 21.33
CA LYS A 109 0.26 -1.89 22.26
C LYS A 109 -0.05 -3.39 22.37
N ASP A 110 -0.47 -4.01 21.27
CA ASP A 110 -1.04 -5.38 21.31
C ASP A 110 0.03 -6.45 21.61
N LEU A 111 1.16 -6.45 20.89
CA LEU A 111 2.26 -7.41 21.08
C LEU A 111 3.00 -7.25 22.41
N PRO A 112 3.32 -6.04 22.92
CA PRO A 112 3.86 -5.87 24.26
C PRO A 112 2.94 -6.42 25.35
N ALA A 113 1.63 -6.14 25.26
CA ALA A 113 0.64 -6.67 26.20
C ALA A 113 0.60 -8.20 26.14
N LEU A 114 0.64 -8.78 24.94
CA LEU A 114 0.67 -10.22 24.77
C LEU A 114 1.97 -10.86 25.30
N ALA A 115 3.13 -10.23 25.06
CA ALA A 115 4.42 -10.69 25.55
C ALA A 115 4.50 -10.71 27.09
N ALA A 116 3.79 -9.80 27.76
CA ALA A 116 3.70 -9.76 29.22
C ALA A 116 2.81 -10.87 29.81
N LEU A 117 1.85 -11.41 29.03
CA LEU A 117 0.83 -12.35 29.50
C LEU A 117 1.04 -13.78 29.01
N MET A 118 1.76 -13.99 27.90
CA MET A 118 1.97 -15.33 27.35
C MET A 118 2.88 -16.18 28.25
N PRO A 119 2.58 -17.48 28.42
CA PRO A 119 3.40 -18.37 29.24
C PRO A 119 4.86 -18.53 28.76
N GLN A 120 5.06 -18.47 27.44
CA GLN A 120 6.38 -18.56 26.82
C GLN A 120 6.83 -17.18 26.31
N PRO A 121 8.03 -16.71 26.67
CA PRO A 121 8.53 -15.43 26.19
C PRO A 121 8.84 -15.49 24.70
N PHE A 122 8.54 -14.40 23.99
CA PHE A 122 8.88 -14.24 22.58
C PHE A 122 9.39 -12.83 22.29
N LYS A 123 10.14 -12.69 21.21
CA LYS A 123 10.58 -11.39 20.68
C LYS A 123 9.81 -11.07 19.42
N PHE A 124 9.46 -9.81 19.27
CA PHE A 124 8.83 -9.28 18.07
C PHE A 124 9.63 -8.10 17.51
N ALA A 125 9.50 -7.85 16.21
CA ALA A 125 10.17 -6.72 15.55
C ALA A 125 9.35 -6.19 14.36
N LEU A 126 9.51 -4.90 14.08
CA LEU A 126 8.84 -4.20 12.98
C LEU A 126 9.74 -4.16 11.74
N ALA A 127 9.28 -4.75 10.64
CA ALA A 127 9.89 -4.66 9.34
C ALA A 127 9.30 -3.48 8.56
N LYS A 128 10.14 -2.49 8.26
CA LYS A 128 9.82 -1.36 7.38
C LYS A 128 10.61 -1.44 6.07
N GLY A 129 10.07 -0.81 5.03
CA GLY A 129 10.79 -0.65 3.76
C GLY A 129 12.09 0.12 3.94
N ARG A 130 13.13 -0.24 3.19
CA ARG A 130 14.47 0.35 3.34
C ARG A 130 14.47 1.88 3.22
N GLY A 131 13.66 2.42 2.30
CA GLY A 131 13.50 3.86 2.11
C GLY A 131 12.90 4.62 3.29
N ARG A 132 12.50 3.96 4.37
CA ARG A 132 12.08 4.59 5.64
C ARG A 132 13.26 4.92 6.56
N TYR A 133 14.46 4.41 6.28
CA TYR A 133 15.63 4.65 7.09
C TYR A 133 16.61 5.59 6.40
N VAL A 134 17.29 6.42 7.18
CA VAL A 134 18.33 7.30 6.67
C VAL A 134 19.60 6.52 6.31
N CYS A 135 20.23 6.89 5.21
CA CYS A 135 21.58 6.44 4.87
C CYS A 135 22.59 7.45 5.40
N LYS A 136 23.40 7.04 6.38
CA LYS A 136 24.41 7.89 7.00
C LYS A 136 25.34 8.55 5.98
N LEU A 137 25.87 7.79 5.01
CA LEU A 137 26.75 8.35 3.98
C LEU A 137 26.09 9.44 3.12
N LYS A 138 24.82 9.23 2.73
CA LYS A 138 24.07 10.23 1.97
C LYS A 138 23.77 11.47 2.82
N LEU A 139 23.48 11.28 4.11
CA LEU A 139 23.22 12.37 5.06
C LEU A 139 24.47 13.21 5.32
N ASP A 140 25.61 12.58 5.62
CA ASP A 140 26.88 13.27 5.91
C ASP A 140 27.36 14.11 4.71
N ARG A 141 27.16 13.57 3.49
CA ARG A 141 27.42 14.27 2.23
C ARG A 141 26.59 15.54 2.10
N LEU A 142 25.27 15.44 2.29
CA LEU A 142 24.35 16.57 2.15
C LEU A 142 24.43 17.58 3.31
N ALA A 143 24.88 17.13 4.49
CA ALA A 143 25.15 17.97 5.65
C ALA A 143 26.46 18.77 5.55
N GLY A 144 27.33 18.44 4.59
CA GLY A 144 28.66 19.04 4.47
C GLY A 144 29.61 18.65 5.61
N THR A 145 29.33 17.55 6.30
CA THR A 145 30.13 17.00 7.41
C THR A 145 31.00 15.82 6.99
N GLY A 146 30.93 15.40 5.73
CA GLY A 146 31.90 14.46 5.15
C GLY A 146 33.29 15.10 5.12
N GLU A 147 34.30 14.39 5.60
CA GLU A 147 35.71 14.75 5.45
C GLU A 147 35.99 15.00 3.96
N ALA A 148 36.12 16.28 3.59
CA ALA A 148 36.69 16.72 2.32
C ALA A 148 38.22 16.57 2.36
N GLU A 149 38.70 15.40 2.82
CA GLU A 149 40.11 15.05 2.81
C GLU A 149 40.34 14.19 1.55
N ASP A 150 41.03 14.79 0.57
CA ASP A 150 41.64 14.16 -0.59
C ASP A 150 40.73 13.41 -1.59
N GLU A 151 39.48 13.83 -1.79
CA GLU A 151 38.75 13.45 -3.01
C GLU A 151 39.29 14.31 -4.17
N SER A 152 40.03 13.70 -5.10
CA SER A 152 40.27 14.33 -6.40
C SER A 152 38.92 14.69 -7.01
N ASP A 153 38.67 15.98 -7.24
CA ASP A 153 37.44 16.56 -7.81
C ASP A 153 36.89 15.79 -9.03
N ASP A 154 37.72 15.03 -9.73
CA ASP A 154 37.33 14.21 -10.86
C ASP A 154 36.28 13.13 -10.53
N ASP A 155 36.33 12.42 -9.38
CA ASP A 155 35.52 11.21 -9.13
C ASP A 155 34.12 11.44 -8.54
N ASP A 156 33.84 12.63 -8.01
CA ASP A 156 32.56 12.93 -7.37
C ASP A 156 31.53 13.53 -8.35
N LEU A 157 31.00 12.68 -9.25
CA LEU A 157 29.98 13.06 -10.24
C LEU A 157 28.64 13.54 -9.65
N PHE A 158 28.43 13.52 -8.33
CA PHE A 158 27.30 14.24 -7.75
C PHE A 158 27.62 15.68 -7.33
N ALA A 159 28.89 16.08 -7.26
CA ALA A 159 29.26 17.48 -7.08
C ALA A 159 28.73 18.34 -8.23
N GLU A 160 28.83 17.85 -9.48
CA GLU A 160 28.28 18.54 -10.66
C GLU A 160 26.74 18.63 -10.64
N GLU A 161 26.03 17.57 -10.22
CA GLU A 161 24.57 17.58 -10.12
C GLU A 161 24.06 18.45 -8.97
N GLU A 162 24.70 18.38 -7.81
CA GLU A 162 24.40 19.26 -6.68
C GLU A 162 24.71 20.72 -7.04
N ALA A 163 25.82 21.00 -7.71
CA ALA A 163 26.15 22.35 -8.17
C ALA A 163 25.11 22.88 -9.16
N ALA A 164 24.68 22.08 -10.14
CA ALA A 164 23.65 22.47 -11.10
C ALA A 164 22.26 22.65 -10.43
N ALA A 165 21.92 21.81 -9.44
CA ALA A 165 20.68 21.94 -8.68
C ALA A 165 20.72 23.14 -7.71
N ARG A 166 21.86 23.41 -7.07
CA ARG A 166 22.12 24.60 -6.23
C ARG A 166 22.05 25.88 -7.05
N ALA A 167 22.59 25.89 -8.27
CA ALA A 167 22.58 27.04 -9.17
C ALA A 167 21.16 27.43 -9.64
N LYS A 168 20.22 26.46 -9.68
CA LYS A 168 18.81 26.71 -10.03
C LYS A 168 17.93 27.13 -8.86
N ARG A 169 18.41 27.02 -7.61
CA ARG A 169 17.62 27.29 -6.40
C ARG A 169 18.00 28.62 -5.77
N PRO A 170 17.05 29.34 -5.13
CA PRO A 170 17.37 30.48 -4.29
C PRO A 170 18.41 30.10 -3.22
N ARG A 171 19.38 30.99 -2.99
CA ARG A 171 20.48 30.77 -2.04
C ARG A 171 19.98 30.46 -0.62
N GLN A 172 18.91 31.14 -0.21
CA GLN A 172 18.25 30.94 1.09
C GLN A 172 17.67 29.54 1.25
N GLU A 173 17.09 28.96 0.20
CA GLU A 173 16.54 27.59 0.22
C GLU A 173 17.66 26.56 0.34
N THR A 174 18.76 26.79 -0.37
CA THR A 174 19.94 25.92 -0.31
C THR A 174 20.55 25.89 1.09
N GLU A 175 20.70 27.07 1.72
CA GLU A 175 21.24 27.19 3.07
C GLU A 175 20.31 26.53 4.11
N ALA A 176 19.00 26.73 4.00
CA ALA A 176 18.02 26.08 4.86
C ALA A 176 18.10 24.54 4.78
N ARG A 177 18.32 23.98 3.58
CA ARG A 177 18.48 22.52 3.41
C ARG A 177 19.76 21.97 4.02
N ILE A 178 20.88 22.67 3.87
CA ILE A 178 22.15 22.26 4.49
C ILE A 178 22.01 22.29 6.02
N GLN A 179 21.42 23.35 6.57
CA GLN A 179 21.14 23.44 8.01
C GLN A 179 20.20 22.31 8.48
N PHE A 180 19.17 21.99 7.69
CA PHE A 180 18.23 20.90 7.98
C PHE A 180 18.94 19.54 8.03
N TYR A 181 19.72 19.19 6.99
CA TYR A 181 20.47 17.92 6.98
C TYR A 181 21.57 17.87 8.04
N GLY A 182 22.23 19.00 8.32
CA GLY A 182 23.21 19.12 9.40
C GLY A 182 22.60 18.89 10.78
N ALA A 183 21.41 19.43 11.05
CA ALA A 183 20.67 19.18 12.28
C ALA A 183 20.31 17.68 12.42
N MET A 184 19.81 17.06 11.34
CA MET A 184 19.52 15.62 11.33
C MET A 184 20.76 14.76 11.60
N ALA A 185 21.89 15.09 10.98
CA ALA A 185 23.17 14.39 11.18
C ALA A 185 23.62 14.47 12.64
N GLN A 186 23.51 15.66 13.25
CA GLN A 186 23.84 15.84 14.67
C GLN A 186 22.89 15.07 15.60
N THR A 187 21.59 15.05 15.33
CA THR A 187 20.63 14.29 16.15
C THR A 187 20.86 12.78 16.06
N LEU A 188 21.21 12.28 14.87
CA LEU A 188 21.58 10.88 14.65
C LEU A 188 22.88 10.53 15.38
N ALA A 189 23.92 11.37 15.25
CA ALA A 189 25.21 11.16 15.91
C ALA A 189 25.13 11.20 17.45
N LYS A 190 24.22 12.01 18.01
CA LYS A 190 23.95 12.07 19.46
C LYS A 190 23.05 10.94 19.98
N GLY A 191 22.49 10.10 19.10
CA GLY A 191 21.54 9.05 19.46
C GLY A 191 20.17 9.57 19.91
N ALA A 192 19.86 10.85 19.66
CA ALA A 192 18.54 11.44 19.96
C ALA A 192 17.48 11.02 18.94
N TRP A 193 17.90 10.52 17.79
CA TRP A 193 17.05 9.95 16.74
C TRP A 193 17.67 8.65 16.24
N ASP A 194 16.85 7.62 16.02
CA ASP A 194 17.30 6.29 15.62
C ASP A 194 17.56 6.15 14.11
N GLY A 195 17.18 7.14 13.30
CA GLY A 195 17.32 7.13 11.85
C GLY A 195 16.08 6.63 11.10
N ASP A 196 14.98 6.34 11.80
CA ASP A 196 13.68 6.02 11.21
C ASP A 196 12.90 7.29 10.88
N ARG A 197 12.45 7.44 9.63
CA ARG A 197 11.66 8.61 9.20
C ARG A 197 10.39 8.79 10.04
N ASP A 198 9.72 7.70 10.38
CA ASP A 198 8.41 7.76 11.02
C ASP A 198 8.52 8.01 12.54
N SER A 199 9.72 7.91 13.13
CA SER A 199 9.97 8.27 14.54
C SER A 199 10.10 9.79 14.76
N LEU A 200 10.21 10.58 13.69
CA LEU A 200 10.23 12.04 13.74
C LEU A 200 8.83 12.60 14.01
N GLU A 201 8.72 13.58 14.92
CA GLU A 201 7.43 14.24 15.23
C GLU A 201 6.76 14.87 14.00
N THR A 202 7.59 15.45 13.12
CA THR A 202 7.16 15.99 11.83
C THR A 202 8.01 15.34 10.73
N PRO A 203 7.56 14.21 10.17
CA PRO A 203 8.29 13.53 9.11
C PRO A 203 8.48 14.46 7.91
N PRO A 204 9.69 14.55 7.33
CA PRO A 204 9.96 15.41 6.18
C PRO A 204 9.17 14.96 4.94
N GLU A 205 8.92 15.93 4.06
CA GLU A 205 8.31 15.65 2.76
C GLU A 205 9.18 14.69 1.93
N PRO A 206 8.56 13.88 1.05
CA PRO A 206 9.29 12.89 0.24
C PRO A 206 10.47 13.46 -0.54
N GLU A 207 10.35 14.69 -1.07
CA GLU A 207 11.40 15.35 -1.86
C GLU A 207 12.65 15.69 -1.05
N VAL A 208 12.48 15.97 0.25
CA VAL A 208 13.58 16.26 1.17
C VAL A 208 14.17 14.96 1.74
N TRP A 209 13.34 13.94 1.92
CA TRP A 209 13.77 12.65 2.48
C TRP A 209 14.46 11.74 1.46
N SER A 210 13.94 11.65 0.22
CA SER A 210 14.44 10.73 -0.81
C SER A 210 15.95 10.82 -1.04
N PRO A 211 16.59 12.01 -1.05
CA PRO A 211 18.04 12.12 -1.21
C PRO A 211 18.86 11.51 -0.08
N VAL A 212 18.34 11.45 1.15
CA VAL A 212 19.03 10.85 2.32
C VAL A 212 18.56 9.43 2.63
N ALA A 213 17.49 8.96 1.99
CA ALA A 213 16.92 7.64 2.25
C ALA A 213 17.87 6.50 1.80
N ALA A 214 17.89 5.43 2.58
CA ALA A 214 18.56 4.19 2.22
C ALA A 214 17.80 3.48 1.09
N GLU A 215 18.51 2.98 0.09
CA GLU A 215 17.92 2.35 -1.09
C GLU A 215 18.59 1.01 -1.40
N GLY A 216 17.82 0.13 -2.06
CA GLY A 216 18.25 -1.19 -2.50
C GLY A 216 19.46 -1.11 -3.42
N ALA A 217 19.23 -0.40 -4.52
CA ALA A 217 20.10 -0.37 -5.68
C ALA A 217 21.41 0.40 -5.45
N SER A 218 21.45 1.39 -4.57
CA SER A 218 22.66 2.19 -4.27
C SER A 218 23.45 1.72 -3.04
N CYS A 219 23.02 0.65 -2.36
CA CYS A 219 23.66 0.15 -1.15
C CYS A 219 24.52 -1.10 -1.41
N THR A 220 25.75 -1.08 -0.90
CA THR A 220 26.74 -2.16 -1.03
C THR A 220 26.71 -3.16 0.13
N GLY A 221 25.78 -2.98 1.08
CA GLY A 221 25.57 -3.89 2.20
C GLY A 221 26.80 -4.05 3.09
N LYS A 222 27.28 -5.28 3.27
CA LYS A 222 28.43 -5.59 4.13
C LYS A 222 29.73 -4.88 3.70
N HIS A 223 29.82 -4.44 2.45
CA HIS A 223 30.96 -3.71 1.92
C HIS A 223 30.86 -2.19 2.13
N CYS A 224 29.77 -1.70 2.75
CA CYS A 224 29.60 -0.28 3.05
C CYS A 224 30.55 0.15 4.19
N PRO A 225 31.29 1.26 4.06
CA PRO A 225 32.19 1.75 5.12
C PRO A 225 31.43 2.14 6.40
N ALA A 226 30.16 2.57 6.27
CA ALA A 226 29.29 2.91 7.39
C ALA A 226 28.41 1.73 7.86
N PHE A 227 28.71 0.49 7.46
CA PHE A 227 27.86 -0.67 7.77
C PHE A 227 27.65 -0.91 9.27
N SER A 228 28.68 -0.66 10.09
CA SER A 228 28.63 -0.83 11.55
C SER A 228 27.73 0.17 12.27
N GLN A 229 27.42 1.30 11.63
CA GLN A 229 26.58 2.39 12.14
C GLN A 229 25.33 2.59 11.25
N CYS A 230 24.95 1.57 10.49
CA CYS A 230 23.84 1.67 9.56
C CYS A 230 22.52 1.30 10.24
N THR A 231 21.69 2.32 10.52
CA THR A 231 20.35 2.18 11.10
C THR A 231 19.54 1.04 10.46
N TYR A 232 19.49 0.99 9.13
CA TYR A 232 18.75 -0.04 8.42
C TYR A 232 19.25 -1.45 8.81
N TYR A 233 20.57 -1.68 8.79
CA TYR A 233 21.10 -3.00 9.11
C TYR A 233 20.99 -3.35 10.60
N ASP A 234 21.05 -2.37 11.49
CA ASP A 234 20.80 -2.61 12.92
C ASP A 234 19.35 -3.05 13.16
N LYS A 235 18.37 -2.39 12.54
CA LYS A 235 16.97 -2.85 12.55
C LYS A 235 16.79 -4.20 11.88
N ARG A 236 17.57 -4.52 10.85
CA ARG A 236 17.56 -5.86 10.23
C ARG A 236 18.11 -6.94 11.15
N LYS A 237 19.09 -6.65 12.02
CA LYS A 237 19.58 -7.62 13.02
C LYS A 237 18.50 -7.95 14.04
N GLU A 238 17.69 -6.97 14.45
CA GLU A 238 16.54 -7.20 15.34
C GLU A 238 15.55 -8.22 14.73
N LEU A 239 15.29 -8.16 13.41
CA LEU A 239 14.43 -9.13 12.71
C LEU A 239 14.97 -10.57 12.76
N VAL A 240 16.29 -10.77 12.81
CA VAL A 240 16.90 -12.12 12.81
C VAL A 240 16.52 -12.88 14.07
N GLY A 241 16.51 -12.20 15.23
CA GLY A 241 16.21 -12.79 16.53
C GLY A 241 14.72 -12.79 16.92
N ALA A 242 13.86 -12.17 16.11
CA ALA A 242 12.43 -12.08 16.37
C ALA A 242 11.66 -13.33 15.92
N GLN A 243 10.77 -13.83 16.78
CA GLN A 243 9.82 -14.91 16.45
C GLN A 243 8.58 -14.35 15.75
N VAL A 244 8.24 -13.09 16.02
CA VAL A 244 7.12 -12.38 15.37
C VAL A 244 7.66 -11.19 14.60
N ILE A 245 7.33 -11.12 13.31
CA ILE A 245 7.71 -10.00 12.46
C ILE A 245 6.44 -9.33 11.97
N VAL A 246 6.36 -8.02 12.16
CA VAL A 246 5.25 -7.19 11.66
C VAL A 246 5.72 -6.46 10.41
N ALA A 247 5.00 -6.57 9.31
CA ALA A 247 5.26 -5.91 8.03
C ALA A 247 3.97 -5.30 7.47
N ASN A 248 4.04 -4.55 6.36
CA ASN A 248 2.82 -4.09 5.67
C ASN A 248 2.64 -4.92 4.41
N HIS A 249 1.44 -4.86 3.83
CA HIS A 249 1.14 -5.59 2.60
C HIS A 249 2.09 -5.17 1.46
N ASP A 250 2.44 -3.89 1.36
CA ASP A 250 3.41 -3.40 0.37
C ASP A 250 4.77 -4.10 0.51
N LEU A 251 5.36 -4.09 1.72
CA LEU A 251 6.66 -4.72 1.97
C LEU A 251 6.60 -6.23 1.79
N LEU A 252 5.50 -6.87 2.19
CA LEU A 252 5.30 -8.31 1.96
C LEU A 252 5.39 -8.62 0.46
N LEU A 253 4.59 -7.92 -0.37
CA LEU A 253 4.52 -8.19 -1.80
C LEU A 253 5.80 -7.77 -2.54
N SER A 254 6.37 -6.61 -2.20
CA SER A 254 7.63 -6.14 -2.81
C SER A 254 8.84 -6.99 -2.40
N SER A 255 8.71 -7.79 -1.33
CA SER A 255 9.76 -8.71 -0.87
C SER A 255 9.68 -10.11 -1.46
N LEU A 256 8.65 -10.43 -2.25
CA LEU A 256 8.51 -11.75 -2.86
C LEU A 256 9.72 -12.01 -3.78
N GLY A 257 10.37 -13.16 -3.58
CA GLY A 257 11.63 -13.49 -4.26
C GLY A 257 12.89 -12.86 -3.66
N ALA A 258 12.77 -11.93 -2.71
CA ALA A 258 13.88 -11.35 -1.99
C ALA A 258 13.97 -11.90 -0.55
N ARG A 259 15.20 -12.07 -0.03
CA ARG A 259 15.42 -12.51 1.37
C ARG A 259 15.27 -11.37 2.38
N VAL A 260 14.21 -10.59 2.24
CA VAL A 260 13.90 -9.43 3.10
C VAL A 260 13.08 -9.87 4.31
N LEU A 261 12.09 -10.74 4.13
CA LEU A 261 11.26 -11.31 5.19
C LEU A 261 11.60 -12.80 5.37
N PRO A 262 11.10 -13.49 6.42
CA PRO A 262 11.24 -14.94 6.53
C PRO A 262 10.70 -15.66 5.29
N GLU A 263 11.26 -16.83 5.01
CA GLU A 263 10.76 -17.71 3.96
C GLU A 263 9.31 -18.12 4.29
N LEU A 264 8.38 -17.84 3.37
CA LEU A 264 6.94 -17.98 3.62
C LEU A 264 6.47 -19.44 3.72
N ASP A 265 7.30 -20.39 3.30
CA ASP A 265 7.07 -21.82 3.43
C ASP A 265 7.48 -22.35 4.81
N ASN A 266 8.32 -21.61 5.54
CA ASN A 266 8.75 -21.90 6.90
C ASN A 266 8.27 -20.84 7.92
N CYS A 267 7.10 -20.24 7.65
CA CYS A 267 6.52 -19.18 8.46
C CYS A 267 4.99 -19.31 8.48
N LEU A 268 4.38 -18.95 9.61
CA LEU A 268 2.93 -18.74 9.71
C LEU A 268 2.62 -17.31 9.27
N LEU A 269 1.72 -17.14 8.30
CA LEU A 269 1.36 -15.83 7.75
C LEU A 269 0.00 -15.37 8.27
N VAL A 270 -0.05 -14.17 8.84
CA VAL A 270 -1.30 -13.47 9.15
C VAL A 270 -1.39 -12.23 8.27
N LEU A 271 -2.49 -12.08 7.53
CA LEU A 271 -2.83 -10.88 6.77
C LEU A 271 -3.99 -10.19 7.49
N ASP A 272 -3.70 -9.13 8.24
CA ASP A 272 -4.71 -8.30 8.90
C ASP A 272 -5.13 -7.13 8.01
N GLU A 273 -6.40 -6.73 8.12
CA GLU A 273 -7.07 -5.85 7.16
C GLU A 273 -6.90 -6.31 5.70
N ALA A 274 -6.99 -7.63 5.50
CA ALA A 274 -6.74 -8.31 4.23
C ALA A 274 -7.59 -7.83 3.05
N HIS A 275 -8.66 -7.07 3.29
CA HIS A 275 -9.46 -6.44 2.25
C HIS A 275 -8.65 -5.47 1.37
N HIS A 276 -7.51 -4.96 1.87
CA HIS A 276 -6.58 -4.13 1.09
C HIS A 276 -5.63 -4.93 0.18
N LEU A 277 -5.35 -6.20 0.51
CA LEU A 277 -4.36 -7.03 -0.18
C LEU A 277 -4.52 -7.05 -1.71
N PRO A 278 -5.74 -7.20 -2.28
CA PRO A 278 -5.90 -7.23 -3.74
C PRO A 278 -5.49 -5.90 -4.41
N ALA A 279 -5.90 -4.77 -3.84
CA ALA A 279 -5.57 -3.45 -4.38
C ALA A 279 -4.07 -3.16 -4.27
N THR A 280 -3.47 -3.51 -3.13
CA THR A 280 -2.01 -3.41 -2.92
C THR A 280 -1.25 -4.29 -3.92
N ALA A 281 -1.74 -5.48 -4.23
CA ALA A 281 -1.13 -6.33 -5.25
C ALA A 281 -1.17 -5.66 -6.65
N LEU A 282 -2.31 -5.15 -7.10
CA LEU A 282 -2.36 -4.47 -8.40
C LEU A 282 -1.37 -3.31 -8.50
N GLN A 283 -1.27 -2.50 -7.45
CA GLN A 283 -0.34 -1.36 -7.41
C GLN A 283 1.12 -1.80 -7.45
N GLN A 284 1.50 -2.82 -6.68
CA GLN A 284 2.88 -3.31 -6.63
C GLN A 284 3.36 -3.94 -7.94
N PHE A 285 2.44 -4.50 -8.73
CA PHE A 285 2.75 -5.11 -10.03
C PHE A 285 2.39 -4.20 -11.22
N ALA A 286 1.99 -2.96 -10.98
CA ALA A 286 1.83 -1.94 -12.02
C ALA A 286 3.19 -1.29 -12.33
N CYS A 287 3.40 -0.93 -13.60
CA CYS A 287 4.65 -0.35 -14.09
C CYS A 287 4.37 0.94 -14.88
N SER A 288 5.30 1.90 -14.82
CA SER A 288 5.20 3.15 -15.56
C SER A 288 6.55 3.58 -16.18
N MET A 289 6.52 4.29 -17.30
CA MET A 289 7.73 4.83 -17.92
C MET A 289 7.51 6.23 -18.50
N ASP A 290 8.48 7.13 -18.27
CA ASP A 290 8.53 8.48 -18.85
C ASP A 290 9.23 8.45 -20.21
N MET A 291 8.56 8.95 -21.25
CA MET A 291 9.07 8.95 -22.63
C MET A 291 9.67 10.30 -23.05
N SER A 292 9.62 11.32 -22.17
CA SER A 292 9.97 12.71 -22.50
C SER A 292 11.23 13.19 -21.77
N ARG A 293 11.40 12.82 -20.49
CA ARG A 293 12.53 13.28 -19.65
C ARG A 293 13.70 12.30 -19.70
N LEU A 294 14.52 12.41 -20.75
CA LEU A 294 15.49 11.37 -21.11
C LEU A 294 16.94 11.62 -20.64
N THR A 295 17.23 12.77 -20.04
CA THR A 295 18.60 13.17 -19.64
C THR A 295 19.25 12.25 -18.60
N TRP A 296 18.47 11.42 -17.91
CA TRP A 296 19.00 10.41 -16.99
C TRP A 296 19.70 9.26 -17.74
N ILE A 297 19.32 8.98 -18.99
CA ILE A 297 19.92 7.91 -19.81
C ILE A 297 21.37 8.27 -20.16
N ASP A 298 21.62 9.52 -20.56
CA ASP A 298 22.98 10.01 -20.85
C ASP A 298 23.88 9.97 -19.62
N ARG A 299 23.33 10.38 -18.46
CA ARG A 299 24.04 10.31 -17.19
C ARG A 299 24.36 8.88 -16.78
N LEU A 300 23.41 7.96 -16.92
CA LEU A 300 23.64 6.55 -16.63
C LEU A 300 24.67 5.94 -17.58
N SER A 301 24.61 6.30 -18.87
CA SER A 301 25.58 5.87 -19.89
C SER A 301 27.00 6.36 -19.57
N SER A 302 27.16 7.65 -19.32
CA SER A 302 28.45 8.26 -18.94
C SER A 302 29.03 7.64 -17.67
N ARG A 303 28.20 7.46 -16.62
CA ARG A 303 28.60 6.80 -15.37
C ARG A 303 29.00 5.35 -15.59
N GLY A 304 28.19 4.60 -16.34
CA GLY A 304 28.46 3.20 -16.65
C GLY A 304 29.76 2.99 -17.42
N LEU A 305 30.01 3.81 -18.44
CA LEU A 305 31.25 3.79 -19.23
C LEU A 305 32.47 4.11 -18.38
N ARG A 306 32.43 5.20 -17.62
CA ARG A 306 33.54 5.62 -16.77
C ARG A 306 33.86 4.57 -15.72
N ILE A 307 32.86 4.11 -14.98
CA ILE A 307 33.05 3.17 -13.88
C ILE A 307 33.46 1.80 -14.42
N GLY A 308 32.85 1.33 -15.51
CA GLY A 308 33.24 0.06 -16.10
C GLY A 308 34.63 0.09 -16.73
N ALA A 309 35.08 1.23 -17.28
CA ALA A 309 36.45 1.38 -17.77
C ALA A 309 37.48 1.32 -16.63
N LEU A 310 37.18 1.91 -15.47
CA LEU A 310 38.00 1.78 -14.25
C LEU A 310 38.13 0.34 -13.76
N LEU A 311 37.16 -0.52 -14.10
CA LEU A 311 37.06 -1.92 -13.66
C LEU A 311 37.36 -2.92 -14.78
N GLU A 312 37.79 -2.44 -15.95
CA GLU A 312 38.10 -3.27 -17.13
C GLU A 312 36.96 -4.22 -17.55
N VAL A 313 35.69 -3.77 -17.44
CA VAL A 313 34.51 -4.55 -17.81
C VAL A 313 34.29 -4.50 -19.33
N GLU A 314 34.29 -5.64 -20.02
CA GLU A 314 34.17 -5.71 -21.48
C GLU A 314 32.78 -5.29 -22.00
N GLU A 315 31.72 -5.61 -21.25
CA GLU A 315 30.32 -5.37 -21.63
C GLU A 315 29.97 -3.87 -21.76
N ILE A 316 30.86 -2.96 -21.37
CA ILE A 316 30.62 -1.51 -21.51
C ILE A 316 30.66 -1.01 -22.94
N ALA A 317 31.25 -1.76 -23.88
CA ALA A 317 31.39 -1.36 -25.28
C ALA A 317 30.03 -1.08 -25.94
N ASP A 318 28.98 -1.78 -25.51
CA ASP A 318 27.62 -1.64 -26.05
C ASP A 318 26.78 -0.55 -25.38
N ILE A 319 27.20 -0.01 -24.23
CA ILE A 319 26.45 1.02 -23.47
C ILE A 319 26.07 2.24 -24.34
N PRO A 320 26.97 2.84 -25.14
CA PRO A 320 26.62 4.01 -25.95
C PRO A 320 25.54 3.70 -26.98
N ARG A 321 25.63 2.51 -27.61
CA ARG A 321 24.66 2.02 -28.59
C ARG A 321 23.29 1.85 -27.96
N HIS A 322 23.22 1.17 -26.82
CA HIS A 322 21.97 0.99 -26.08
C HIS A 322 21.37 2.33 -25.63
N ALA A 323 22.18 3.22 -25.06
CA ALA A 323 21.72 4.52 -24.59
C ALA A 323 21.15 5.40 -25.73
N ALA A 324 21.83 5.43 -26.89
CA ALA A 324 21.35 6.14 -28.07
C ALA A 324 20.03 5.53 -28.59
N GLN A 325 19.97 4.20 -28.68
CA GLN A 325 18.77 3.50 -29.12
C GLN A 325 17.58 3.75 -28.20
N LEU A 326 17.78 3.70 -26.88
CA LEU A 326 16.73 3.99 -25.90
C LEU A 326 16.18 5.41 -26.07
N ARG A 327 17.05 6.42 -26.18
CA ARG A 327 16.60 7.81 -26.37
C ARG A 327 15.78 7.98 -27.64
N GLN A 328 16.31 7.50 -28.76
CA GLN A 328 15.63 7.59 -30.05
C GLN A 328 14.26 6.90 -30.01
N THR A 329 14.23 5.68 -29.47
CA THR A 329 13.01 4.87 -29.39
C THR A 329 11.96 5.50 -28.47
N LEU A 330 12.36 6.08 -27.34
CA LEU A 330 11.43 6.79 -26.44
C LEU A 330 10.85 8.06 -27.09
N GLN A 331 11.67 8.82 -27.81
CA GLN A 331 11.21 10.00 -28.55
C GLN A 331 10.23 9.60 -29.68
N ASP A 332 10.55 8.54 -30.42
CA ASP A 332 9.66 8.00 -31.44
C ASP A 332 8.35 7.48 -30.84
N LEU A 333 8.41 6.77 -29.72
CA LEU A 333 7.22 6.32 -28.99
C LEU A 333 6.36 7.51 -28.53
N ALA A 334 6.97 8.53 -27.92
CA ALA A 334 6.23 9.73 -27.50
C ALA A 334 5.52 10.40 -28.69
N ARG A 335 6.19 10.50 -29.84
CA ARG A 335 5.60 11.03 -31.08
C ARG A 335 4.45 10.16 -31.57
N ILE A 336 4.64 8.84 -31.68
CA ILE A 336 3.61 7.90 -32.15
C ILE A 336 2.39 7.92 -31.20
N VAL A 337 2.61 7.96 -29.88
CA VAL A 337 1.52 8.11 -28.89
C VAL A 337 0.74 9.40 -29.12
N MET A 338 1.43 10.51 -29.40
CA MET A 338 0.77 11.78 -29.69
C MET A 338 0.07 11.80 -31.06
N ASP A 339 0.58 11.08 -32.05
CA ASP A 339 -0.07 10.95 -33.36
C ASP A 339 -1.35 10.11 -33.26
N VAL A 340 -1.30 9.00 -32.51
CA VAL A 340 -2.44 8.08 -32.35
C VAL A 340 -3.48 8.62 -31.37
N TYR A 341 -3.05 9.16 -30.22
CA TYR A 341 -3.93 9.52 -29.10
C TYR A 341 -3.97 11.01 -28.76
N GLY A 342 -3.20 11.86 -29.44
CA GLY A 342 -3.05 13.27 -29.07
C GLY A 342 -4.36 14.06 -29.07
N ALA A 343 -5.30 13.74 -29.96
CA ALA A 343 -6.62 14.38 -29.96
C ALA A 343 -7.42 14.07 -28.69
N ALA A 344 -7.41 12.79 -28.25
CA ALA A 344 -8.10 12.34 -27.04
C ALA A 344 -7.42 12.85 -25.75
N LEU A 345 -6.09 12.94 -25.75
CA LEU A 345 -5.33 13.49 -24.62
C LEU A 345 -5.54 15.01 -24.51
N LYS A 346 -5.56 15.75 -25.63
CA LYS A 346 -5.73 17.21 -25.63
C LYS A 346 -7.16 17.68 -25.36
N SER A 347 -8.17 16.82 -25.52
CA SER A 347 -9.57 17.17 -25.23
C SER A 347 -9.91 17.15 -23.73
N GLN A 348 -9.04 16.56 -22.90
CA GLN A 348 -9.21 16.39 -21.45
C GLN A 348 -8.61 17.54 -20.61
N LYS A 349 -8.62 18.77 -21.12
CA LYS A 349 -7.95 19.92 -20.47
C LYS A 349 -8.50 20.31 -19.09
N ASP A 350 -9.77 19.97 -18.81
CA ASP A 350 -10.46 20.36 -17.58
C ASP A 350 -10.62 19.21 -16.56
N THR A 351 -10.02 18.04 -16.82
CA THR A 351 -10.05 16.93 -15.87
C THR A 351 -8.98 17.09 -14.79
N TRP A 352 -9.35 16.75 -13.56
CA TRP A 352 -8.41 16.76 -12.43
C TRP A 352 -7.39 15.62 -12.56
N GLY A 353 -6.12 15.96 -12.78
CA GLY A 353 -5.02 15.01 -12.95
C GLY A 353 -4.46 15.01 -14.38
N PRO A 354 -3.48 14.14 -14.69
CA PRO A 354 -3.00 13.99 -16.06
C PRO A 354 -4.15 13.64 -17.00
N ALA A 355 -4.17 14.28 -18.17
CA ALA A 355 -5.00 13.80 -19.27
C ALA A 355 -4.57 12.38 -19.63
N ARG A 356 -5.52 11.48 -19.87
CA ARG A 356 -5.20 10.05 -20.04
C ARG A 356 -6.01 9.39 -21.12
N VAL A 357 -5.44 8.37 -21.73
CA VAL A 357 -6.09 7.56 -22.76
C VAL A 357 -5.82 6.09 -22.49
N ARG A 358 -6.89 5.33 -22.30
CA ARG A 358 -6.81 3.88 -22.13
C ARG A 358 -6.73 3.21 -23.49
N VAL A 359 -5.94 2.13 -23.58
CA VAL A 359 -5.88 1.26 -24.75
C VAL A 359 -7.05 0.26 -24.68
N PRO A 360 -8.01 0.29 -25.63
CA PRO A 360 -9.14 -0.64 -25.65
C PRO A 360 -8.69 -2.09 -25.74
N ARG A 361 -9.33 -2.98 -24.97
CA ARG A 361 -9.04 -4.43 -24.87
C ARG A 361 -7.60 -4.78 -24.45
N GLY A 362 -6.79 -3.79 -24.09
CA GLY A 362 -5.36 -3.98 -23.90
C GLY A 362 -4.60 -4.26 -25.21
N GLU A 363 -5.20 -4.05 -26.38
CA GLU A 363 -4.59 -4.31 -27.68
C GLU A 363 -3.85 -3.07 -28.17
N LEU A 364 -2.52 -3.11 -28.18
CA LEU A 364 -1.72 -1.97 -28.64
C LEU A 364 -1.90 -1.73 -30.15
N PRO A 365 -1.99 -0.46 -30.59
CA PRO A 365 -1.85 -0.12 -31.99
C PRO A 365 -0.56 -0.67 -32.60
N GLU A 366 -0.65 -1.25 -33.79
CA GLU A 366 0.49 -1.82 -34.52
C GLU A 366 1.72 -0.90 -34.60
N PRO A 367 1.60 0.43 -34.83
CA PRO A 367 2.77 1.32 -34.89
C PRO A 367 3.59 1.40 -33.60
N LEU A 368 3.01 1.06 -32.44
CA LEU A 368 3.70 1.10 -31.14
C LEU A 368 4.47 -0.19 -30.85
N ILE A 369 4.11 -1.32 -31.47
CA ILE A 369 4.64 -2.64 -31.11
C ILE A 369 6.13 -2.79 -31.46
N PRO A 370 6.60 -2.52 -32.70
CA PRO A 370 8.03 -2.69 -33.03
C PRO A 370 8.95 -1.78 -32.21
N PRO A 371 8.65 -0.48 -32.03
CA PRO A 371 9.47 0.38 -31.17
C PRO A 371 9.49 -0.08 -29.71
N LEU A 372 8.38 -0.54 -29.14
CA LEU A 372 8.37 -1.09 -27.79
C LEU A 372 9.25 -2.34 -27.67
N GLY A 373 9.23 -3.22 -28.67
CA GLY A 373 10.10 -4.41 -28.71
C GLY A 373 11.58 -4.05 -28.72
N LEU A 374 11.96 -3.06 -29.54
CA LEU A 374 13.32 -2.54 -29.60
C LEU A 374 13.74 -1.84 -28.31
N LEU A 375 12.82 -1.11 -27.67
CA LEU A 375 13.02 -0.48 -26.36
C LEU A 375 13.34 -1.54 -25.30
N ALA A 376 12.52 -2.60 -25.21
CA ALA A 376 12.69 -3.68 -24.25
C ALA A 376 14.05 -4.39 -24.44
N ALA A 377 14.39 -4.77 -25.66
CA ALA A 377 15.67 -5.42 -25.96
C ALA A 377 16.89 -4.51 -25.66
N SER A 378 16.78 -3.22 -25.96
CA SER A 378 17.86 -2.26 -25.67
C SER A 378 18.02 -2.00 -24.17
N ALA A 379 16.92 -1.99 -23.44
CA ALA A 379 16.93 -1.81 -21.99
C ALA A 379 17.53 -3.03 -21.29
N ASP A 380 17.18 -4.25 -21.73
CA ASP A 380 17.72 -5.48 -21.16
C ASP A 380 19.23 -5.59 -21.38
N GLY A 381 19.73 -5.36 -22.60
CA GLY A 381 21.18 -5.34 -22.87
C GLY A 381 21.94 -4.29 -22.06
N PHE A 382 21.35 -3.10 -21.85
CA PHE A 382 21.96 -2.11 -20.97
C PHE A 382 21.94 -2.55 -19.49
N LEU A 383 20.86 -3.19 -19.02
CA LEU A 383 20.80 -3.75 -17.68
C LEU A 383 21.85 -4.86 -17.48
N GLU A 384 22.12 -5.69 -18.49
CA GLU A 384 23.20 -6.69 -18.44
C GLU A 384 24.58 -6.05 -18.21
N ALA A 385 24.92 -4.99 -18.95
CA ALA A 385 26.17 -4.26 -18.74
C ALA A 385 26.25 -3.65 -17.32
N LEU A 386 25.15 -3.08 -16.80
CA LEU A 386 25.12 -2.54 -15.43
C LEU A 386 25.24 -3.64 -14.36
N ARG A 387 24.68 -4.83 -14.60
CA ARG A 387 24.84 -6.00 -13.71
C ARG A 387 26.29 -6.47 -13.70
N ALA A 388 26.98 -6.48 -14.84
CA ALA A 388 28.41 -6.80 -14.94
C ALA A 388 29.27 -5.80 -14.13
N ILE A 389 29.05 -4.50 -14.33
CA ILE A 389 29.72 -3.44 -13.54
C ILE A 389 29.45 -3.59 -12.04
N SER A 390 28.19 -3.80 -11.66
CA SER A 390 27.80 -3.99 -10.25
C SER A 390 28.47 -5.21 -9.62
N LYS A 391 28.66 -6.28 -10.38
CA LYS A 391 29.36 -7.49 -9.94
C LYS A 391 30.87 -7.23 -9.78
N ALA A 392 31.50 -6.54 -10.73
CA ALA A 392 32.91 -6.16 -10.67
C ALA A 392 33.20 -5.23 -9.48
N LEU A 393 32.38 -4.19 -9.27
CA LEU A 393 32.49 -3.30 -8.10
C LEU A 393 32.47 -4.07 -6.78
N ARG A 394 31.52 -5.00 -6.61
CA ARG A 394 31.42 -5.80 -5.38
C ARG A 394 32.62 -6.73 -5.19
N ALA A 395 33.22 -7.21 -6.28
CA ALA A 395 34.44 -8.02 -6.20
C ALA A 395 35.63 -7.16 -5.76
N GLU A 396 35.87 -6.02 -6.41
CA GLU A 396 36.94 -5.08 -6.03
C GLU A 396 36.80 -4.60 -4.57
N MET A 397 35.58 -4.28 -4.13
CA MET A 397 35.33 -3.89 -2.73
C MET A 397 35.66 -4.97 -1.70
N ARG A 398 35.56 -6.24 -2.10
CA ARG A 398 35.94 -7.36 -1.24
C ARG A 398 37.46 -7.54 -1.22
N ASP A 399 38.08 -7.36 -2.37
CA ASP A 399 39.49 -7.66 -2.57
C ASP A 399 40.39 -6.49 -2.12
N LYS A 400 39.88 -5.24 -2.11
CA LYS A 400 40.53 -4.00 -1.62
C LYS A 400 39.67 -3.25 -0.58
N PRO A 401 39.64 -3.70 0.69
CA PRO A 401 38.82 -3.07 1.73
C PRO A 401 39.14 -1.58 1.99
N GLU A 402 40.38 -1.16 1.76
CA GLU A 402 40.85 0.22 1.88
C GLU A 402 40.18 1.17 0.87
N GLU A 403 39.83 0.68 -0.33
CA GLU A 403 39.13 1.46 -1.36
C GLU A 403 37.60 1.35 -1.27
N ALA A 404 37.07 0.56 -0.32
CA ALA A 404 35.64 0.26 -0.22
C ALA A 404 34.76 1.52 -0.09
N LYS A 405 35.26 2.60 0.54
CA LYS A 405 34.54 3.89 0.62
C LYS A 405 34.34 4.48 -0.78
N ARG A 406 35.41 4.65 -1.56
CA ARG A 406 35.38 5.18 -2.93
C ARG A 406 34.54 4.30 -3.85
N LEU A 407 34.77 2.99 -3.85
CA LEU A 407 34.02 2.03 -4.67
C LEU A 407 32.51 1.99 -4.32
N SER A 408 32.16 2.19 -3.04
CA SER A 408 30.75 2.29 -2.65
C SER A 408 30.06 3.54 -3.19
N THR A 409 30.79 4.65 -3.31
CA THR A 409 30.30 5.89 -3.93
C THR A 409 30.03 5.67 -5.43
N LEU A 410 30.96 5.03 -6.15
CA LEU A 410 30.78 4.68 -7.56
C LEU A 410 29.58 3.74 -7.77
N TYR A 411 29.44 2.72 -6.91
CA TYR A 411 28.29 1.83 -6.91
C TYR A 411 26.97 2.59 -6.72
N ALA A 412 26.92 3.54 -5.80
CA ALA A 412 25.74 4.36 -5.55
C ALA A 412 25.36 5.23 -6.75
N GLN A 413 26.32 5.77 -7.50
CA GLN A 413 26.08 6.59 -8.69
C GLN A 413 25.28 5.85 -9.78
N ILE A 414 25.58 4.55 -9.98
CA ILE A 414 24.83 3.66 -10.88
C ILE A 414 23.49 3.28 -10.24
N GLY A 415 23.53 2.87 -8.98
CA GLY A 415 22.37 2.36 -8.24
C GLY A 415 21.23 3.36 -8.07
N MET A 416 21.47 4.66 -8.18
CA MET A 416 20.40 5.67 -8.18
C MET A 416 19.58 5.71 -9.48
N LEU A 417 20.19 5.36 -10.61
CA LEU A 417 19.57 5.48 -11.93
C LEU A 417 19.16 4.13 -12.52
N ALA A 418 19.84 3.03 -12.15
CA ALA A 418 19.52 1.68 -12.61
C ALA A 418 18.05 1.26 -12.39
N PRO A 419 17.38 1.58 -11.25
CA PRO A 419 15.97 1.25 -11.07
C PRO A 419 15.04 1.89 -12.10
N ARG A 420 15.39 3.06 -12.63
CA ARG A 420 14.59 3.71 -13.69
C ARG A 420 14.67 2.95 -15.01
N LEU A 421 15.81 2.32 -15.30
CA LEU A 421 15.99 1.46 -16.45
C LEU A 421 15.26 0.12 -16.27
N GLU A 422 15.26 -0.44 -15.06
CA GLU A 422 14.48 -1.62 -14.70
C GLU A 422 12.97 -1.37 -14.86
N GLU A 423 12.47 -0.24 -14.36
CA GLU A 423 11.06 0.16 -14.49
C GLU A 423 10.66 0.37 -15.96
N LEU A 424 11.54 1.00 -16.75
CA LEU A 424 11.34 1.18 -18.19
C LEU A 424 11.25 -0.16 -18.92
N HIS A 425 12.15 -1.10 -18.63
CA HIS A 425 12.12 -2.44 -19.20
C HIS A 425 10.85 -3.20 -18.82
N ALA A 426 10.50 -3.23 -17.53
CA ALA A 426 9.30 -3.90 -17.03
C ALA A 426 8.02 -3.32 -17.64
N THR A 427 7.95 -1.99 -17.78
CA THR A 427 6.81 -1.32 -18.42
C THR A 427 6.70 -1.70 -19.90
N ALA A 428 7.82 -1.72 -20.63
CA ALA A 428 7.83 -2.12 -22.03
C ALA A 428 7.37 -3.58 -22.21
N GLN A 429 7.84 -4.50 -21.37
CA GLN A 429 7.41 -5.91 -21.39
C GLN A 429 5.92 -6.06 -21.12
N LEU A 430 5.39 -5.37 -20.11
CA LEU A 430 3.98 -5.47 -19.75
C LEU A 430 3.06 -4.79 -20.78
N LEU A 431 3.53 -3.70 -21.42
CA LEU A 431 2.85 -3.09 -22.56
C LEU A 431 2.80 -4.05 -23.76
N LEU A 432 3.85 -4.82 -24.03
CA LEU A 432 3.91 -5.81 -25.10
C LEU A 432 3.14 -7.11 -24.81
N GLN A 433 2.61 -7.27 -23.60
CA GLN A 433 1.84 -8.47 -23.25
C GLN A 433 0.55 -8.52 -24.07
N ASP A 434 0.48 -9.45 -25.02
CA ASP A 434 -0.70 -9.71 -25.82
C ASP A 434 -1.18 -11.15 -25.65
N ALA A 435 -2.39 -11.41 -26.13
CA ALA A 435 -2.96 -12.75 -26.11
C ALA A 435 -2.13 -13.70 -26.98
N PRO A 436 -1.75 -14.90 -26.49
CA PRO A 436 -1.05 -15.86 -27.32
C PRO A 436 -1.91 -16.26 -28.53
N PRO A 437 -1.31 -16.63 -29.68
CA PRO A 437 -2.06 -17.03 -30.87
C PRO A 437 -3.03 -18.17 -30.55
N GLY A 438 -4.31 -17.98 -30.89
CA GLY A 438 -5.37 -18.98 -30.61
C GLY A 438 -5.91 -18.96 -29.19
N ALA A 439 -5.53 -17.98 -28.37
CA ALA A 439 -6.14 -17.79 -27.05
C ALA A 439 -7.66 -17.55 -27.17
N ASP A 440 -8.42 -18.24 -26.34
CA ASP A 440 -9.85 -17.99 -26.19
C ASP A 440 -10.09 -16.66 -25.45
N ARG A 441 -11.34 -16.18 -25.45
CA ARG A 441 -11.82 -15.00 -24.73
C ARG A 441 -11.53 -15.04 -23.22
N SER A 442 -11.13 -16.19 -22.68
CA SER A 442 -10.68 -16.36 -21.30
C SER A 442 -9.31 -15.76 -20.99
N PHE A 443 -8.51 -15.38 -22.00
CA PHE A 443 -7.26 -14.66 -21.77
C PHE A 443 -7.52 -13.32 -21.07
N VAL A 444 -6.67 -13.00 -20.11
CA VAL A 444 -6.79 -11.81 -19.26
C VAL A 444 -5.74 -10.80 -19.72
N PRO A 445 -6.12 -9.71 -20.41
CA PRO A 445 -5.15 -8.72 -20.86
C PRO A 445 -4.65 -7.85 -19.70
N ALA A 446 -3.48 -7.23 -19.86
CA ALA A 446 -3.07 -6.11 -19.01
C ALA A 446 -3.87 -4.85 -19.37
N ALA A 447 -4.16 -4.01 -18.36
CA ALA A 447 -4.58 -2.64 -18.58
C ALA A 447 -3.38 -1.84 -19.07
N LYS A 448 -3.53 -1.13 -20.19
CA LYS A 448 -2.49 -0.30 -20.80
C LYS A 448 -3.07 1.10 -21.01
N TRP A 449 -2.33 2.15 -20.64
CA TRP A 449 -2.78 3.53 -20.87
C TRP A 449 -1.60 4.49 -20.99
N PHE A 450 -1.87 5.65 -21.59
CA PHE A 450 -0.90 6.73 -21.71
C PHE A 450 -1.43 7.98 -21.02
N THR A 451 -0.52 8.76 -20.45
CA THR A 451 -0.85 10.03 -19.78
C THR A 451 -0.06 11.19 -20.38
N LEU A 452 -0.69 12.36 -20.40
CA LEU A 452 -0.14 13.63 -20.82
C LEU A 452 -0.18 14.61 -19.64
N GLU A 453 0.99 15.09 -19.22
CA GLU A 453 1.15 16.11 -18.18
C GLU A 453 1.86 17.33 -18.77
N VAL A 454 1.52 18.52 -18.27
CA VAL A 454 2.23 19.75 -18.57
C VAL A 454 3.03 20.12 -17.32
N ASP A 455 4.36 20.07 -17.43
CA ASP A 455 5.31 20.39 -16.37
C ASP A 455 6.08 21.66 -16.77
N GLY A 456 5.59 22.81 -16.29
CA GLY A 456 6.02 24.12 -16.78
C GLY A 456 5.70 24.27 -18.27
N ASP A 457 6.72 24.52 -19.10
CA ASP A 457 6.60 24.61 -20.55
C ASP A 457 6.77 23.26 -21.27
N PHE A 458 7.01 22.17 -20.54
CA PHE A 458 7.29 20.85 -21.11
C PHE A 458 6.06 19.96 -21.10
N ILE A 459 5.83 19.30 -22.24
CA ILE A 459 4.85 18.24 -22.35
C ILE A 459 5.53 16.91 -21.98
N VAL A 460 4.96 16.21 -21.02
CA VAL A 460 5.45 14.91 -20.54
C VAL A 460 4.45 13.83 -20.92
N VAL A 461 4.92 12.85 -21.70
CA VAL A 461 4.18 11.65 -22.07
C VAL A 461 4.70 10.47 -21.26
N LYS A 462 3.79 9.73 -20.63
CA LYS A 462 4.14 8.49 -19.91
C LYS A 462 3.29 7.33 -20.40
N GLY A 463 3.90 6.15 -20.48
CA GLY A 463 3.22 4.88 -20.70
C GLY A 463 3.06 4.12 -19.38
N HIS A 464 1.93 3.44 -19.22
CA HIS A 464 1.60 2.70 -18.02
C HIS A 464 0.99 1.36 -18.38
N ALA A 465 1.31 0.35 -17.58
CA ALA A 465 0.69 -0.96 -17.70
C ALA A 465 0.47 -1.60 -16.32
N SER A 466 -0.62 -2.35 -16.17
CA SER A 466 -0.97 -3.04 -14.92
C SER A 466 -1.73 -4.33 -15.19
N PRO A 467 -1.52 -5.40 -14.42
CA PRO A 467 -2.47 -6.50 -14.35
C PRO A 467 -3.88 -6.00 -13.98
N ILE A 468 -4.92 -6.71 -14.43
CA ILE A 468 -6.32 -6.36 -14.11
C ILE A 468 -6.98 -7.29 -13.09
N LEU A 469 -6.40 -8.48 -12.86
CA LEU A 469 -6.93 -9.47 -11.89
C LEU A 469 -5.94 -9.67 -10.74
N PRO A 470 -6.22 -9.10 -9.55
CA PRO A 470 -5.32 -9.25 -8.41
C PRO A 470 -5.19 -10.71 -7.97
N GLY A 471 -6.26 -11.49 -8.08
CA GLY A 471 -6.28 -12.88 -7.64
C GLY A 471 -5.29 -13.75 -8.41
N THR A 472 -5.15 -13.55 -9.72
CA THR A 472 -4.16 -14.26 -10.55
C THR A 472 -2.74 -13.87 -10.13
N THR A 473 -2.50 -12.58 -9.90
CA THR A 473 -1.20 -12.07 -9.45
C THR A 473 -0.82 -12.66 -8.10
N LEU A 474 -1.73 -12.65 -7.12
CA LEU A 474 -1.50 -13.22 -5.79
C LEU A 474 -1.30 -14.74 -5.84
N ARG A 475 -2.06 -15.46 -6.67
CA ARG A 475 -1.89 -16.91 -6.88
C ARG A 475 -0.50 -17.24 -7.40
N ASN A 476 -0.02 -16.50 -8.40
CA ASN A 476 1.27 -16.78 -9.04
C ASN A 476 2.46 -16.43 -8.14
N HIS A 477 2.38 -15.34 -7.37
CA HIS A 477 3.52 -14.79 -6.65
C HIS A 477 3.52 -15.06 -5.13
N LEU A 478 2.34 -15.02 -4.48
CA LEU A 478 2.22 -15.15 -3.02
C LEU A 478 1.84 -16.59 -2.61
N TRP A 479 0.71 -17.11 -3.10
CA TRP A 479 0.14 -18.36 -2.58
C TRP A 479 0.93 -19.62 -2.92
N ASN A 480 1.83 -19.55 -3.90
CA ASN A 480 2.77 -20.63 -4.20
C ASN A 480 3.87 -20.77 -3.13
N ALA A 481 4.25 -19.65 -2.49
CA ALA A 481 5.28 -19.62 -1.47
C ALA A 481 4.74 -19.87 -0.05
N VAL A 482 3.44 -19.73 0.18
CA VAL A 482 2.84 -19.80 1.52
C VAL A 482 2.29 -21.19 1.83
N ARG A 483 2.55 -21.69 3.06
CA ARG A 483 2.03 -22.99 3.55
C ARG A 483 0.90 -22.86 4.57
N GLY A 484 0.96 -21.88 5.47
CA GLY A 484 -0.08 -21.61 6.45
C GLY A 484 -0.45 -20.13 6.48
N ALA A 485 -1.70 -19.79 6.18
CA ALA A 485 -2.17 -18.40 6.17
C ALA A 485 -3.51 -18.17 6.86
N VAL A 486 -3.63 -17.04 7.55
CA VAL A 486 -4.91 -16.50 8.03
C VAL A 486 -5.08 -15.10 7.47
N LEU A 487 -6.17 -14.87 6.76
CA LEU A 487 -6.59 -13.56 6.28
C LEU A 487 -7.75 -13.10 7.16
N THR A 488 -7.65 -11.90 7.73
CA THR A 488 -8.73 -11.37 8.56
C THR A 488 -8.97 -9.88 8.32
N SER A 489 -10.22 -9.47 8.48
CA SER A 489 -10.68 -8.08 8.35
C SER A 489 -12.11 -8.00 8.90
N ALA A 490 -12.55 -6.79 9.22
CA ALA A 490 -13.94 -6.56 9.63
C ALA A 490 -14.94 -6.70 8.48
N THR A 491 -14.48 -6.58 7.23
CA THR A 491 -15.32 -6.50 6.03
C THR A 491 -14.68 -7.31 4.88
N LEU A 492 -14.88 -8.63 4.89
CA LEU A 492 -14.44 -9.55 3.83
C LEU A 492 -15.62 -10.19 3.08
N ASN A 493 -16.69 -10.46 3.82
CA ASN A 493 -17.97 -10.87 3.28
C ASN A 493 -18.60 -9.67 2.56
N SER A 494 -19.07 -9.89 1.33
CA SER A 494 -19.87 -8.93 0.59
C SER A 494 -21.21 -9.55 0.26
N CYS A 495 -22.30 -8.90 0.69
CA CYS A 495 -23.67 -9.32 0.39
C CYS A 495 -23.99 -10.76 0.84
N GLY A 496 -23.38 -11.26 1.92
CA GLY A 496 -23.66 -12.56 2.52
C GLY A 496 -22.76 -13.72 2.06
N ASN A 497 -21.75 -13.47 1.23
CA ASN A 497 -20.75 -14.48 0.84
C ASN A 497 -19.32 -13.94 0.79
N PHE A 498 -18.34 -14.85 0.82
CA PHE A 498 -16.91 -14.54 0.68
C PHE A 498 -16.42 -14.59 -0.78
N ASP A 499 -17.26 -14.98 -1.75
CA ASP A 499 -16.83 -15.30 -3.12
C ASP A 499 -16.13 -14.13 -3.80
N PHE A 500 -16.63 -12.91 -3.60
CA PHE A 500 -15.99 -11.72 -4.14
C PHE A 500 -14.55 -11.59 -3.64
N PHE A 501 -14.35 -11.60 -2.31
CA PHE A 501 -13.01 -11.49 -1.73
C PHE A 501 -12.12 -12.68 -2.09
N LEU A 502 -12.64 -13.90 -2.10
CA LEU A 502 -11.88 -15.09 -2.51
C LEU A 502 -11.39 -14.99 -3.95
N ARG A 503 -12.20 -14.43 -4.87
CA ARG A 503 -11.77 -14.19 -6.26
C ARG A 503 -10.70 -13.10 -6.33
N GLU A 504 -10.88 -12.00 -5.60
CA GLU A 504 -9.90 -10.91 -5.54
C GLU A 504 -8.56 -11.35 -4.92
N ALA A 505 -8.62 -12.19 -3.89
CA ALA A 505 -7.44 -12.72 -3.21
C ALA A 505 -6.80 -13.88 -3.99
N GLY A 506 -7.47 -14.50 -4.96
CA GLY A 506 -6.95 -15.64 -5.73
C GLY A 506 -7.16 -17.00 -5.05
N LEU A 507 -8.01 -17.07 -4.04
CA LEU A 507 -8.33 -18.25 -3.22
C LEU A 507 -9.67 -18.91 -3.60
N HIS A 508 -10.41 -18.34 -4.56
CA HIS A 508 -11.67 -18.94 -5.01
C HIS A 508 -11.43 -20.29 -5.69
N GLY A 509 -12.17 -21.31 -5.24
CA GLY A 509 -12.05 -22.70 -5.69
C GLY A 509 -10.85 -23.45 -5.12
N ASP A 510 -10.14 -22.90 -4.13
CA ASP A 510 -9.02 -23.56 -3.47
C ASP A 510 -9.51 -24.45 -2.32
N GLU A 511 -9.36 -25.77 -2.46
CA GLU A 511 -9.80 -26.76 -1.47
C GLU A 511 -9.08 -26.61 -0.12
N THR A 512 -7.91 -25.97 -0.10
CA THR A 512 -7.14 -25.71 1.14
C THR A 512 -7.64 -24.48 1.90
N THR A 513 -8.61 -23.74 1.34
CA THR A 513 -9.14 -22.51 1.92
C THR A 513 -10.46 -22.75 2.65
N THR A 514 -10.51 -22.30 3.90
CA THR A 514 -11.73 -22.30 4.73
C THR A 514 -12.21 -20.87 4.97
N THR A 515 -13.51 -20.69 5.22
CA THR A 515 -14.10 -19.38 5.52
C THR A 515 -14.82 -19.42 6.86
N LEU A 516 -14.73 -18.33 7.64
CA LEU A 516 -15.42 -18.17 8.90
C LEU A 516 -15.93 -16.74 9.04
N GLU A 517 -17.21 -16.59 9.36
CA GLU A 517 -17.78 -15.31 9.78
C GLU A 517 -18.00 -15.31 11.30
N VAL A 518 -17.41 -14.33 11.95
CA VAL A 518 -17.56 -14.04 13.37
C VAL A 518 -18.30 -12.70 13.52
N PRO A 519 -19.56 -12.72 13.98
CA PRO A 519 -20.34 -11.50 14.12
C PRO A 519 -19.73 -10.58 15.18
N SER A 520 -19.96 -9.29 15.01
CA SER A 520 -19.63 -8.27 16.03
C SER A 520 -20.44 -8.54 17.32
N PRO A 521 -19.87 -8.28 18.51
CA PRO A 521 -20.59 -8.40 19.77
C PRO A 521 -21.61 -7.27 20.00
N PHE A 522 -21.58 -6.21 19.20
CA PHE A 522 -22.40 -5.02 19.40
C PHE A 522 -23.86 -5.24 19.00
N ASN A 523 -24.77 -4.56 19.71
CA ASN A 523 -26.19 -4.57 19.41
C ASN A 523 -26.54 -3.35 18.57
N TYR A 524 -26.22 -3.39 17.28
CA TYR A 524 -26.43 -2.29 16.33
C TYR A 524 -27.86 -1.74 16.31
N ALA A 525 -28.87 -2.59 16.46
CA ALA A 525 -30.27 -2.17 16.46
C ALA A 525 -30.65 -1.32 17.68
N ALA A 526 -30.01 -1.58 18.83
CA ALA A 526 -30.23 -0.83 20.07
C ALA A 526 -29.27 0.37 20.22
N GLN A 527 -28.11 0.31 19.56
CA GLN A 527 -27.06 1.33 19.64
C GLN A 527 -27.14 2.38 18.54
N GLY A 528 -27.97 2.20 17.50
CA GLY A 528 -28.02 3.22 16.47
C GLY A 528 -29.10 3.06 15.41
N THR A 529 -29.21 4.13 14.63
CA THR A 529 -30.17 4.23 13.53
C THR A 529 -29.46 4.57 12.21
N LEU A 530 -29.74 3.81 11.16
CA LEU A 530 -29.41 4.13 9.78
C LEU A 530 -30.56 4.93 9.17
N ILE A 531 -30.32 6.19 8.87
CA ILE A 531 -31.27 7.14 8.30
C ILE A 531 -31.01 7.22 6.79
N ALA A 532 -31.88 6.61 6.01
CA ALA A 532 -31.89 6.76 4.56
C ALA A 532 -32.68 8.01 4.20
N ALA A 533 -31.97 9.11 3.95
CA ALA A 533 -32.54 10.38 3.53
C ALA A 533 -32.81 10.35 2.02
N GLU A 534 -34.07 10.50 1.64
CA GLU A 534 -34.44 10.61 0.24
C GLU A 534 -34.05 11.98 -0.33
N THR A 535 -33.60 11.98 -1.58
CA THR A 535 -33.41 13.19 -2.39
C THR A 535 -34.39 13.21 -3.55
N ARG A 536 -34.86 14.40 -3.94
CA ARG A 536 -35.67 14.64 -5.13
C ARG A 536 -34.81 14.42 -6.37
N ALA A 537 -33.64 15.04 -6.42
CA ALA A 537 -32.68 14.89 -7.51
C ALA A 537 -32.18 13.44 -7.63
N ASP A 538 -31.95 12.98 -8.85
CA ASP A 538 -31.27 11.70 -9.10
C ASP A 538 -29.76 11.89 -8.92
N PRO A 539 -29.06 11.01 -8.19
CA PRO A 539 -27.59 11.07 -8.07
C PRO A 539 -26.82 11.02 -9.40
N LYS A 540 -27.47 10.67 -10.52
CA LYS A 540 -26.95 10.81 -11.89
C LYS A 540 -26.89 12.27 -12.36
N ASN A 541 -27.79 13.14 -11.88
CA ASN A 541 -27.71 14.59 -12.09
C ASN A 541 -26.85 15.21 -10.98
N ALA A 542 -25.53 15.15 -11.17
CA ALA A 542 -24.55 15.48 -10.14
C ALA A 542 -24.72 16.90 -9.56
N ALA A 543 -25.03 17.90 -10.39
CA ALA A 543 -25.16 19.29 -9.94
C ALA A 543 -26.37 19.49 -9.03
N GLN A 544 -27.56 19.08 -9.47
CA GLN A 544 -28.79 19.21 -8.67
C GLN A 544 -28.73 18.35 -7.40
N PHE A 545 -28.22 17.12 -7.51
CA PHE A 545 -28.06 16.23 -6.36
C PHE A 545 -27.10 16.81 -5.33
N THR A 546 -25.97 17.37 -5.75
CA THR A 546 -24.98 17.90 -4.81
C THR A 546 -25.51 19.13 -4.09
N ALA A 547 -26.20 20.05 -4.78
CA ALA A 547 -26.83 21.20 -4.13
C ALA A 547 -27.86 20.77 -3.08
N GLU A 548 -28.78 19.85 -3.42
CA GLU A 548 -29.80 19.34 -2.51
C GLU A 548 -29.18 18.58 -1.32
N MET A 549 -28.20 17.72 -1.58
CA MET A 549 -27.51 16.96 -0.53
C MET A 549 -26.73 17.88 0.40
N VAL A 550 -26.06 18.91 -0.10
CA VAL A 550 -25.32 19.88 0.73
C VAL A 550 -26.27 20.65 1.64
N ASP A 551 -27.42 21.09 1.14
CA ASP A 551 -28.43 21.77 1.96
C ASP A 551 -28.93 20.87 3.11
N ALA A 552 -29.28 19.62 2.78
CA ALA A 552 -29.69 18.63 3.77
C ALA A 552 -28.59 18.31 4.79
N LEU A 553 -27.34 18.19 4.32
CA LEU A 553 -26.17 17.95 5.14
C LEU A 553 -25.92 19.10 6.13
N LEU A 554 -25.98 20.35 5.67
CA LEU A 554 -25.79 21.52 6.54
C LEU A 554 -26.89 21.62 7.60
N HIS A 555 -28.13 21.29 7.23
CA HIS A 555 -29.25 21.21 8.16
C HIS A 555 -29.01 20.19 9.29
N ASP A 556 -28.48 19.03 8.95
CA ASP A 556 -28.22 17.97 9.94
C ASP A 556 -26.95 18.22 10.78
N ILE A 557 -25.88 18.75 10.17
CA ILE A 557 -24.65 19.08 10.91
C ILE A 557 -24.91 20.16 11.97
N ALA A 558 -25.83 21.10 11.72
CA ALA A 558 -26.19 22.13 12.70
C ALA A 558 -26.76 21.56 14.02
N ARG A 559 -27.16 20.28 14.04
CA ARG A 559 -27.69 19.58 15.22
C ARG A 559 -26.67 18.67 15.90
N VAL A 560 -25.43 18.64 15.41
CA VAL A 560 -24.35 17.83 16.00
C VAL A 560 -23.92 18.47 17.31
N GLU A 561 -24.03 17.74 18.42
CA GLU A 561 -23.63 18.21 19.75
C GLU A 561 -22.16 17.90 20.07
N TYR A 562 -21.65 16.75 19.61
CA TYR A 562 -20.28 16.28 19.89
C TYR A 562 -19.48 16.07 18.60
N GLY A 563 -18.88 14.89 18.42
CA GLY A 563 -18.09 14.53 17.27
C GLY A 563 -18.93 13.94 16.13
N ALA A 564 -18.67 14.37 14.90
CA ALA A 564 -19.26 13.78 13.70
C ALA A 564 -18.25 13.64 12.55
N LEU A 565 -18.54 12.71 11.65
CA LEU A 565 -17.73 12.42 10.47
C LEU A 565 -18.59 12.48 9.20
N VAL A 566 -18.20 13.35 8.26
CA VAL A 566 -18.81 13.46 6.94
C VAL A 566 -17.88 12.85 5.89
N LEU A 567 -18.39 11.87 5.15
CA LEU A 567 -17.67 11.13 4.13
C LEU A 567 -18.15 11.49 2.73
N PHE A 568 -17.24 12.08 1.95
CA PHE A 568 -17.46 12.49 0.57
C PHE A 568 -16.89 11.46 -0.42
N THR A 569 -17.63 11.24 -1.50
CA THR A 569 -17.17 10.40 -2.63
C THR A 569 -16.43 11.20 -3.70
N SER A 570 -16.55 12.53 -3.68
CA SER A 570 -15.92 13.44 -4.64
C SER A 570 -15.39 14.69 -3.95
N ARG A 571 -14.19 15.11 -4.35
CA ARG A 571 -13.56 16.35 -3.87
C ARG A 571 -14.39 17.58 -4.23
N GLU A 572 -15.05 17.55 -5.39
CA GLU A 572 -15.92 18.63 -5.83
C GLU A 572 -17.13 18.79 -4.90
N GLN A 573 -17.73 17.67 -4.46
CA GLN A 573 -18.82 17.72 -3.49
C GLN A 573 -18.35 18.27 -2.13
N MET A 574 -17.16 17.86 -1.68
CA MET A 574 -16.58 18.39 -0.46
C MET A 574 -16.29 19.89 -0.56
N ARG A 575 -15.75 20.36 -1.69
CA ARG A 575 -15.48 21.78 -1.95
C ARG A 575 -16.78 22.60 -1.91
N GLN A 576 -17.81 22.16 -2.63
CA GLN A 576 -19.12 22.82 -2.62
C GLN A 576 -19.74 22.86 -1.22
N ALA A 577 -19.61 21.78 -0.44
CA ALA A 577 -20.07 21.76 0.95
C ALA A 577 -19.31 22.77 1.82
N VAL A 578 -17.98 22.88 1.66
CA VAL A 578 -17.15 23.84 2.40
C VAL A 578 -17.50 25.28 2.02
N ASP A 579 -17.68 25.57 0.74
CA ASP A 579 -18.02 26.90 0.25
C ASP A 579 -19.41 27.35 0.76
N ALA A 580 -20.34 26.40 0.91
CA ALA A 580 -21.68 26.63 1.45
C ALA A 580 -21.73 26.76 2.98
N LEU A 581 -20.63 26.50 3.72
CA LEU A 581 -20.65 26.57 5.19
C LEU A 581 -20.92 27.99 5.70
N PRO A 582 -21.96 28.17 6.55
CA PRO A 582 -22.19 29.41 7.27
C PRO A 582 -20.99 29.78 8.16
N THR A 583 -20.73 31.09 8.34
CA THR A 583 -19.58 31.60 9.11
C THR A 583 -19.47 30.98 10.51
N ALA A 584 -20.60 30.76 11.20
CA ALA A 584 -20.63 30.15 12.52
C ALA A 584 -20.09 28.70 12.53
N MET A 585 -20.35 27.92 11.47
CA MET A 585 -19.97 26.51 11.39
C MET A 585 -18.52 26.30 10.92
N ARG A 586 -17.88 27.30 10.31
CA ARG A 586 -16.49 27.19 9.83
C ARG A 586 -15.49 26.89 10.94
N SER A 587 -15.79 27.30 12.18
CA SER A 587 -14.94 27.01 13.35
C SER A 587 -15.10 25.58 13.88
N VAL A 588 -16.22 24.92 13.57
CA VAL A 588 -16.59 23.57 14.00
C VAL A 588 -16.10 22.50 13.03
N VAL A 589 -16.08 22.84 11.73
CA VAL A 589 -15.71 21.91 10.65
C VAL A 589 -14.19 21.85 10.45
N LEU A 590 -13.64 20.65 10.55
CA LEU A 590 -12.25 20.33 10.26
C LEU A 590 -12.17 19.63 8.90
N VAL A 591 -11.63 20.31 7.90
CA VAL A 591 -11.54 19.80 6.52
C VAL A 591 -10.23 19.02 6.32
N GLN A 592 -10.33 17.83 5.71
CA GLN A 592 -9.16 17.06 5.29
C GLN A 592 -8.20 17.90 4.43
N ASN A 593 -6.89 17.71 4.63
CA ASN A 593 -5.78 18.43 4.00
C ASN A 593 -5.58 19.90 4.44
N ALA A 594 -6.45 20.46 5.29
CA ALA A 594 -6.16 21.74 5.92
C ALA A 594 -5.04 21.64 6.98
N LEU A 595 -4.92 20.46 7.60
CA LEU A 595 -3.88 20.10 8.57
C LEU A 595 -3.42 18.66 8.31
N PRO A 596 -2.20 18.28 8.74
CA PRO A 596 -1.78 16.89 8.80
C PRO A 596 -2.81 16.04 9.57
N ARG A 597 -3.11 14.82 9.09
CA ARG A 597 -4.15 13.93 9.64
C ARG A 597 -4.05 13.77 11.16
N THR A 598 -2.85 13.57 11.68
CA THR A 598 -2.60 13.40 13.13
C THR A 598 -3.01 14.64 13.93
N GLN A 599 -2.66 15.83 13.45
CA GLN A 599 -3.03 17.09 14.09
C GLN A 599 -4.53 17.37 13.99
N LEU A 600 -5.15 17.05 12.85
CA LEU A 600 -6.60 17.17 12.66
C LEU A 600 -7.35 16.30 13.68
N LEU A 601 -6.95 15.04 13.84
CA LEU A 601 -7.56 14.13 14.81
C LEU A 601 -7.30 14.55 16.26
N LYS A 602 -6.10 15.06 16.56
CA LYS A 602 -5.79 15.62 17.88
C LYS A 602 -6.72 16.77 18.23
N ARG A 603 -6.84 17.76 17.32
CA ARG A 603 -7.73 18.91 17.50
C ARG A 603 -9.20 18.51 17.62
N HIS A 604 -9.63 17.50 16.87
CA HIS A 604 -10.98 16.96 16.99
C HIS A 604 -11.26 16.39 18.39
N ARG A 605 -10.35 15.56 18.91
CA ARG A 605 -10.48 15.00 20.27
C ARG A 605 -10.52 16.08 21.33
N GLU A 606 -9.59 17.04 21.27
CA GLU A 606 -9.52 18.16 22.23
C GLU A 606 -10.84 18.96 22.29
N ARG A 607 -11.45 19.23 21.13
CA ARG A 607 -12.75 19.94 21.08
C ARG A 607 -13.87 19.14 21.74
N VAL A 608 -14.01 17.87 21.37
CA VAL A 608 -15.07 17.01 21.90
C VAL A 608 -14.90 16.78 23.40
N GLU A 609 -13.66 16.60 23.87
CA GLU A 609 -13.34 16.48 25.30
C GLU A 609 -13.71 17.75 26.09
N ASN A 610 -13.58 18.92 25.46
CA ASN A 610 -14.03 20.20 26.02
C ASN A 610 -15.56 20.42 25.92
N GLY A 611 -16.31 19.44 25.41
CA GLY A 611 -17.76 19.57 25.20
C GLY A 611 -18.14 20.46 24.03
N GLU A 612 -17.20 20.79 23.14
CA GLU A 612 -17.46 21.55 21.92
C GLU A 612 -17.78 20.61 20.76
N PRO A 613 -18.72 20.98 19.86
CA PRO A 613 -18.96 20.22 18.65
C PRO A 613 -17.73 20.28 17.73
N SER A 614 -17.49 19.16 17.05
CA SER A 614 -16.43 19.05 16.04
C SER A 614 -16.83 18.09 14.93
N VAL A 615 -16.72 18.55 13.68
CA VAL A 615 -17.19 17.80 12.51
C VAL A 615 -16.03 17.63 11.54
N ILE A 616 -15.68 16.40 11.20
CA ILE A 616 -14.61 16.13 10.24
C ILE A 616 -15.21 15.98 8.84
N PHE A 617 -14.72 16.76 7.87
CA PHE A 617 -15.00 16.54 6.46
C PHE A 617 -13.86 15.74 5.84
N GLY A 618 -14.16 14.52 5.42
CA GLY A 618 -13.17 13.58 4.88
C GLY A 618 -13.63 12.89 3.60
N MET A 619 -12.65 12.49 2.80
CA MET A 619 -12.83 11.59 1.66
C MET A 619 -12.75 10.12 2.14
N GLN A 620 -12.70 9.17 1.20
CA GLN A 620 -12.58 7.73 1.49
C GLN A 620 -11.49 7.38 2.52
N SER A 621 -10.34 8.09 2.53
CA SER A 621 -9.24 7.83 3.48
C SER A 621 -9.60 8.04 4.95
N PHE A 622 -10.67 8.79 5.25
CA PHE A 622 -11.23 8.95 6.59
C PHE A 622 -12.32 7.90 6.91
N GLY A 623 -12.85 7.20 5.90
CA GLY A 623 -13.77 6.08 6.09
C GLY A 623 -13.09 4.80 6.59
N GLU A 624 -11.76 4.77 6.57
CA GLU A 624 -10.92 3.62 6.90
C GLU A 624 -9.82 4.02 7.93
N GLY A 625 -9.48 3.10 8.84
CA GLY A 625 -8.38 3.29 9.80
C GLY A 625 -8.55 4.42 10.83
N LEU A 626 -9.77 4.87 11.12
CA LEU A 626 -10.06 5.80 12.22
C LEU A 626 -10.70 5.10 13.41
N ASP A 627 -10.18 5.40 14.60
CA ASP A 627 -10.74 4.97 15.88
C ASP A 627 -11.25 6.20 16.66
N LEU A 628 -12.56 6.41 16.62
CA LEU A 628 -13.29 7.52 17.25
C LEU A 628 -14.47 6.94 18.06
N PRO A 629 -14.23 6.40 19.27
CA PRO A 629 -15.29 5.83 20.11
C PRO A 629 -16.19 6.88 20.77
N GLY A 630 -17.43 6.49 21.07
CA GLY A 630 -18.40 7.27 21.82
C GLY A 630 -18.65 8.67 21.25
N ARG A 631 -18.58 9.68 22.12
CA ARG A 631 -18.81 11.10 21.77
C ARG A 631 -17.90 11.63 20.67
N LEU A 632 -16.76 10.99 20.41
CA LEU A 632 -15.88 11.38 19.30
C LEU A 632 -16.53 11.15 17.93
N CYS A 633 -17.54 10.28 17.81
CA CYS A 633 -18.23 10.06 16.54
C CYS A 633 -19.63 9.47 16.74
N GLU A 634 -20.59 10.29 17.14
CA GLU A 634 -22.00 9.87 17.29
C GLU A 634 -22.80 10.01 15.99
N SER A 635 -22.28 10.77 15.02
CA SER A 635 -22.94 10.96 13.72
C SER A 635 -22.01 10.71 12.56
N VAL A 636 -22.40 9.81 11.66
CA VAL A 636 -21.69 9.53 10.40
C VAL A 636 -22.58 9.93 9.23
N PHE A 637 -22.10 10.83 8.38
CA PHE A 637 -22.82 11.32 7.22
C PHE A 637 -22.20 10.81 5.92
N ILE A 638 -22.96 10.03 5.15
CA ILE A 638 -22.55 9.43 3.88
C ILE A 638 -23.25 10.19 2.76
N THR A 639 -22.51 11.06 2.08
CA THR A 639 -23.09 12.00 1.10
C THR A 639 -23.57 11.31 -0.19
N LYS A 640 -22.94 10.21 -0.57
CA LYS A 640 -23.28 9.41 -1.75
C LYS A 640 -22.77 7.97 -1.57
N LEU A 641 -23.38 6.99 -2.24
CA LEU A 641 -22.86 5.62 -2.25
C LEU A 641 -21.42 5.59 -2.80
N PRO A 642 -20.48 4.89 -2.13
CA PRO A 642 -19.04 4.92 -2.41
C PRO A 642 -18.61 4.08 -3.63
N PHE A 643 -19.26 4.32 -4.76
CA PHE A 643 -18.85 3.74 -6.03
C PHE A 643 -17.44 4.20 -6.39
N ALA A 644 -16.64 3.29 -6.97
CA ALA A 644 -15.33 3.65 -7.49
C ALA A 644 -15.49 4.72 -8.60
N PRO A 645 -14.51 5.62 -8.76
CA PRO A 645 -14.49 6.53 -9.90
C PRO A 645 -14.60 5.73 -11.21
N PRO A 646 -15.45 6.17 -12.16
CA PRO A 646 -15.64 5.45 -13.41
C PRO A 646 -14.39 5.47 -14.30
N ASP A 647 -13.50 6.44 -14.09
CA ASP A 647 -12.36 6.72 -14.97
C ASP A 647 -11.06 6.02 -14.53
N ASP A 648 -11.13 5.02 -13.66
CA ASP A 648 -9.94 4.22 -13.28
C ASP A 648 -9.56 3.27 -14.44
N PRO A 649 -8.38 3.41 -15.08
CA PRO A 649 -8.05 2.66 -16.30
C PRO A 649 -8.00 1.14 -16.06
N VAL A 650 -7.59 0.72 -14.86
CA VAL A 650 -7.54 -0.70 -14.48
C VAL A 650 -8.95 -1.25 -14.28
N GLY A 651 -9.80 -0.54 -13.53
CA GLY A 651 -11.21 -0.86 -13.35
C GLY A 651 -12.00 -0.90 -14.68
N GLU A 652 -11.75 0.04 -15.58
CA GLU A 652 -12.35 0.08 -16.92
C GLU A 652 -11.93 -1.11 -17.78
N ALA A 653 -10.62 -1.40 -17.87
CA ALA A 653 -10.11 -2.54 -18.62
C ALA A 653 -10.67 -3.86 -18.08
N ARG A 654 -10.77 -3.97 -16.74
CA ARG A 654 -11.36 -5.12 -16.08
C ARG A 654 -12.85 -5.28 -16.39
N ALA A 655 -13.60 -4.17 -16.38
CA ALA A 655 -15.02 -4.18 -16.73
C ALA A 655 -15.25 -4.51 -18.21
N GLU A 656 -14.40 -4.00 -19.11
CA GLU A 656 -14.42 -4.34 -20.53
C GLU A 656 -14.16 -5.84 -20.77
N TRP A 657 -13.14 -6.40 -20.12
CA TRP A 657 -12.83 -7.84 -20.20
C TRP A 657 -14.00 -8.70 -19.71
N LEU A 658 -14.60 -8.38 -18.55
CA LEU A 658 -15.76 -9.11 -18.03
C LEU A 658 -16.94 -9.10 -19.01
N ARG A 659 -17.23 -7.97 -19.66
CA ARG A 659 -18.27 -7.91 -20.70
C ARG A 659 -17.93 -8.80 -21.89
N ALA A 660 -16.67 -8.85 -22.31
CA ALA A 660 -16.23 -9.66 -23.44
C ALA A 660 -16.42 -11.18 -23.21
N VAL A 661 -16.34 -11.63 -21.95
CA VAL A 661 -16.64 -13.02 -21.53
C VAL A 661 -18.10 -13.24 -21.12
N GLY A 662 -19.00 -12.29 -21.41
CA GLY A 662 -20.44 -12.42 -21.16
C GLY A 662 -20.86 -12.25 -19.69
N ARG A 663 -20.02 -11.63 -18.86
CA ARG A 663 -20.27 -11.37 -17.43
C ARG A 663 -20.64 -9.91 -17.18
N ASP A 664 -21.35 -9.64 -16.09
CA ASP A 664 -21.77 -8.28 -15.72
C ASP A 664 -20.80 -7.65 -14.70
N PRO A 665 -19.97 -6.66 -15.10
CA PRO A 665 -19.05 -6.01 -14.18
C PRO A 665 -19.76 -5.26 -13.05
N PHE A 666 -20.96 -4.75 -13.28
CA PHE A 666 -21.66 -3.96 -12.28
C PHE A 666 -22.04 -4.84 -11.08
N SER A 667 -22.68 -5.98 -11.33
CA SER A 667 -23.09 -6.92 -10.28
C SER A 667 -21.93 -7.67 -9.63
N GLU A 668 -20.86 -7.93 -10.38
CA GLU A 668 -19.74 -8.78 -9.92
C GLU A 668 -18.55 -8.01 -9.33
N LEU A 669 -18.33 -6.75 -9.73
CA LEU A 669 -17.23 -5.92 -9.21
C LEU A 669 -17.72 -4.70 -8.46
N VAL A 670 -18.56 -3.90 -9.12
CA VAL A 670 -18.92 -2.57 -8.62
C VAL A 670 -19.78 -2.66 -7.35
N VAL A 671 -20.82 -3.49 -7.37
CA VAL A 671 -21.72 -3.66 -6.21
C VAL A 671 -20.99 -4.26 -5.01
N PRO A 672 -20.24 -5.38 -5.12
CA PRO A 672 -19.51 -5.94 -3.99
C PRO A 672 -18.45 -5.01 -3.39
N ALA A 673 -17.64 -4.35 -4.24
CA ALA A 673 -16.64 -3.39 -3.75
C ALA A 673 -17.30 -2.21 -3.02
N THR A 674 -18.45 -1.74 -3.52
CA THR A 674 -19.24 -0.67 -2.87
C THR A 674 -19.83 -1.16 -1.54
N ALA A 675 -20.27 -2.42 -1.45
CA ALA A 675 -20.79 -3.01 -0.21
C ALA A 675 -19.73 -3.02 0.89
N ILE A 676 -18.50 -3.45 0.58
CA ILE A 676 -17.39 -3.48 1.53
C ILE A 676 -17.09 -2.06 2.03
N ARG A 677 -16.91 -1.08 1.13
CA ARG A 677 -16.63 0.32 1.51
C ARG A 677 -17.74 0.93 2.35
N LEU A 678 -19.01 0.68 1.98
CA LEU A 678 -20.15 1.18 2.72
C LEU A 678 -20.20 0.57 4.13
N ALA A 679 -19.96 -0.73 4.27
CA ALA A 679 -19.88 -1.40 5.56
C ALA A 679 -18.74 -0.84 6.43
N GLN A 680 -17.59 -0.50 5.83
CA GLN A 680 -16.48 0.14 6.53
C GLN A 680 -16.82 1.53 7.06
N TRP A 681 -17.52 2.33 6.26
CA TRP A 681 -17.97 3.68 6.63
C TRP A 681 -19.01 3.61 7.76
N VAL A 682 -20.02 2.76 7.59
CA VAL A 682 -21.08 2.53 8.59
C VAL A 682 -20.49 1.96 9.89
N GLY A 683 -19.51 1.06 9.78
CA GLY A 683 -18.79 0.49 10.92
C GLY A 683 -17.92 1.49 11.70
N ARG A 684 -17.83 2.77 11.28
CA ARG A 684 -17.22 3.85 12.08
C ARG A 684 -18.12 4.36 13.18
N ALA A 685 -19.43 4.16 13.07
CA ALA A 685 -20.42 4.68 14.00
C ALA A 685 -20.38 4.01 15.39
N ILE A 686 -20.06 2.71 15.45
CA ILE A 686 -20.05 1.95 16.72
C ILE A 686 -18.70 1.25 16.90
N ARG A 687 -18.01 1.58 18.00
CA ARG A 687 -16.70 1.09 18.43
C ARG A 687 -16.72 0.41 19.79
N THR A 688 -17.67 0.78 20.66
CA THR A 688 -17.84 0.22 22.00
C THR A 688 -19.27 -0.28 22.24
N GLU A 689 -19.49 -1.02 23.34
CA GLU A 689 -20.81 -1.55 23.73
C GLU A 689 -21.78 -0.45 24.18
N ASP A 690 -21.26 0.71 24.60
CA ASP A 690 -22.03 1.85 25.11
C ASP A 690 -22.25 2.96 24.07
N ASP A 691 -21.63 2.83 22.89
CA ASP A 691 -21.75 3.82 21.84
C ASP A 691 -23.21 3.94 21.36
N GLN A 692 -23.63 5.17 21.11
CA GLN A 692 -24.90 5.51 20.47
C GLN A 692 -24.61 6.31 19.20
N ALA A 693 -25.18 5.91 18.07
CA ALA A 693 -24.83 6.55 16.81
C ALA A 693 -25.95 6.64 15.76
N HIS A 694 -25.87 7.70 14.95
CA HIS A 694 -26.75 7.96 13.82
C HIS A 694 -25.94 7.93 12.53
N VAL A 695 -26.37 7.12 11.56
CA VAL A 695 -25.72 7.03 10.25
C VAL A 695 -26.67 7.56 9.19
N TYR A 696 -26.31 8.65 8.53
CA TYR A 696 -27.12 9.26 7.49
C TYR A 696 -26.59 8.86 6.12
N CYS A 697 -27.47 8.44 5.21
CA CYS A 697 -27.14 8.24 3.81
C CYS A 697 -28.12 9.03 2.93
N TYR A 698 -27.59 10.00 2.18
CA TYR A 698 -28.38 10.89 1.32
C TYR A 698 -28.63 10.33 -0.09
N ASP A 699 -28.25 9.08 -0.34
CA ASP A 699 -28.39 8.47 -1.66
C ASP A 699 -29.63 7.58 -1.74
N LYS A 700 -30.70 8.10 -2.36
CA LYS A 700 -31.98 7.39 -2.51
C LYS A 700 -31.86 6.03 -3.20
N ARG A 701 -30.78 5.78 -3.96
CA ARG A 701 -30.55 4.49 -4.63
C ARG A 701 -30.37 3.35 -3.64
N LEU A 702 -29.91 3.63 -2.42
CA LEU A 702 -29.82 2.64 -1.34
C LEU A 702 -31.17 1.95 -1.08
N MET A 703 -32.27 2.71 -1.11
CA MET A 703 -33.62 2.20 -0.88
C MET A 703 -34.34 1.78 -2.16
N ARG A 704 -34.18 2.55 -3.24
CA ARG A 704 -35.01 2.43 -4.47
C ARG A 704 -34.49 1.44 -5.52
N THR A 705 -33.32 0.84 -5.33
CA THR A 705 -32.73 -0.08 -6.33
C THR A 705 -32.52 -1.48 -5.76
N SER A 706 -32.54 -2.49 -6.64
CA SER A 706 -32.31 -3.89 -6.24
C SER A 706 -30.91 -4.12 -5.67
N TYR A 707 -29.89 -3.45 -6.22
CA TYR A 707 -28.55 -3.49 -5.65
C TYR A 707 -28.47 -2.74 -4.32
N GLY A 708 -29.21 -1.64 -4.13
CA GLY A 708 -29.29 -0.94 -2.85
C GLY A 708 -29.79 -1.85 -1.73
N GLN A 709 -30.82 -2.65 -2.00
CA GLN A 709 -31.31 -3.68 -1.09
C GLN A 709 -30.24 -4.76 -0.78
N ARG A 710 -29.39 -5.11 -1.76
CA ARG A 710 -28.24 -6.00 -1.53
C ARG A 710 -27.18 -5.34 -0.64
N LEU A 711 -26.89 -4.05 -0.86
CA LEU A 711 -25.96 -3.27 -0.02
C LEU A 711 -26.45 -3.24 1.43
N LEU A 712 -27.73 -2.93 1.67
CA LEU A 712 -28.34 -2.90 3.01
C LEU A 712 -28.18 -4.22 3.75
N LYS A 713 -28.39 -5.36 3.08
CA LYS A 713 -28.20 -6.69 3.67
C LYS A 713 -26.77 -6.97 4.13
N GLY A 714 -25.78 -6.30 3.54
CA GLY A 714 -24.37 -6.41 3.90
C GLY A 714 -23.93 -5.46 5.02
N LEU A 715 -24.80 -4.56 5.49
CA LEU A 715 -24.50 -3.64 6.57
C LEU A 715 -24.80 -4.27 7.93
N PRO A 716 -24.17 -3.76 9.02
CA PRO A 716 -24.60 -4.10 10.36
C PRO A 716 -26.10 -3.80 10.56
N PRO A 717 -26.82 -4.58 11.38
CA PRO A 717 -28.27 -4.51 11.50
C PRO A 717 -28.72 -3.32 12.36
N PHE A 718 -28.49 -2.10 11.89
CA PHE A 718 -29.01 -0.86 12.49
C PHE A 718 -30.53 -0.77 12.36
N ALA A 719 -31.18 -0.04 13.26
CA ALA A 719 -32.58 0.35 13.07
C ALA A 719 -32.68 1.23 11.81
N LEU A 720 -33.53 0.87 10.85
CA LEU A 720 -33.64 1.60 9.59
C LEU A 720 -34.77 2.63 9.67
N GLN A 721 -34.46 3.90 9.41
CA GLN A 721 -35.41 4.99 9.29
C GLN A 721 -35.35 5.59 7.88
N GLN A 722 -36.50 5.73 7.22
CA GLN A 722 -36.62 6.48 5.97
C GLN A 722 -37.04 7.91 6.28
N ARG A 723 -36.35 8.89 5.69
CA ARG A 723 -36.69 10.31 5.82
C ARG A 723 -37.01 10.89 4.45
N ALA A 724 -38.16 11.52 4.34
CA ALA A 724 -38.55 12.25 3.12
C ALA A 724 -37.56 13.40 2.83
N PRO A 725 -37.48 13.89 1.58
CA PRO A 725 -36.64 15.02 1.24
C PRO A 725 -37.05 16.26 2.05
N LEU A 726 -36.06 17.07 2.43
CA LEU A 726 -36.29 18.34 3.12
C LEU A 726 -37.01 19.37 2.22
#